data_AF-A0A094GUH3-F1
#
_entry.id   AF-A0A094GUH3-F1
#
_cell.length_a   1.000
_cell.length_b   1.000
_cell.length_c   1.000
_cell.angle_alpha   90.00
_cell.angle_beta   90.00
_cell.angle_gamma   90.00
#
_symmetry.space_group_name_H-M   'P 1'
#
loop_
_entity.id
_entity.type
_entity.pdbx_description
1 polymer ?
#
loop_
_entity_poly.entity_id
_entity_poly.type
_entity_poly.pdbx_seq_one_letter_code
_entity_poly.pdbx_strand_id
1 'polypeptide(L)'
;MKSQVIASLVALASTAAAHGGVCHYTVDGAEYNGTLWHLWDLKNNPIPDPPQVPSIQRRWDFNPVFDVTSGNMTCNWDGTATASSIHAPIRAGNNITAHWDNFMPDVFPNVWPHSIGPILAYMAACPGDSCEGFDGSGDVWFKIGQVGLLPEAEDLRGPWVQGELLQPAAAAAPGYTVAIPKNLKPGKYLIRHEVIMLASRPPQFYIECAQLSITGNGTATPSGDYLASFPGAYKDEDLGLAMSQWWMGPNGSPFQPEWNTTEYPFPGPEVWSGHFDPALQDLGVFVPINLAVGVPRLLYYIPWRGRSPMAAAAAYETLTIYRLGKIDGRIQFNHMIFPGLSQVSLTVWKANLARMRSAILPIVAAILAQQVAGHATFQDLWVNGSTCVRLPLTNNPVTDVTSNDMRCNGRSGVSGKCSVVAGQTVTVEMHQQNGDRSCGTEAIGGAHWGPVNVYMSKVADASTADGSTGWFKVHADSWAKNPAGNSADDDWWGTRDLNNCCGRMNVKIPSDIAAGDYLLRAEVIALHVAGSTGGAQLYMSCYQLVVSGGGSASPATVNFPGAYKATDPGILINIHAAISSYVNPGPAVYAGGSSKVAGSKCSAGGEAATTTGPAVTQTATGTPGGGGGSCSVAKFQQCGGQGYTGCTVCASGSTCSPVSPPYYSQCV
;
A
#
# COMPACT_ATOMS: atom_id res chain seq x y z
N MET A 1 -37.88 -36.15 19.04
CA MET A 1 -37.42 -35.13 20.01
C MET A 1 -36.69 -34.05 19.24
N LYS A 2 -37.11 -32.81 19.44
CA LYS A 2 -36.58 -31.60 18.82
C LYS A 2 -35.22 -31.27 19.43
N SER A 3 -34.26 -30.84 18.62
CA SER A 3 -33.26 -29.86 19.04
C SER A 3 -32.80 -29.10 17.81
N GLN A 4 -33.38 -27.90 17.66
CA GLN A 4 -32.84 -26.83 16.86
C GLN A 4 -31.62 -26.29 17.60
N VAL A 5 -30.45 -26.26 16.94
CA VAL A 5 -29.34 -25.41 17.36
C VAL A 5 -29.26 -24.31 16.31
N ILE A 6 -29.73 -23.12 16.70
CA ILE A 6 -29.55 -21.87 15.98
C ILE A 6 -28.12 -21.43 16.26
N ALA A 7 -27.23 -21.53 15.26
CA ALA A 7 -25.92 -20.90 15.31
C ALA A 7 -26.04 -19.51 14.68
N SER A 8 -26.12 -18.49 15.53
CA SER A 8 -26.02 -17.08 15.14
C SER A 8 -24.60 -16.79 14.67
N LEU A 9 -24.40 -16.68 13.36
CA LEU A 9 -23.19 -16.12 12.75
C LEU A 9 -23.21 -14.60 12.92
N VAL A 10 -22.52 -14.09 13.94
CA VAL A 10 -22.14 -12.68 14.00
C VAL A 10 -20.81 -12.55 13.26
N ALA A 11 -20.88 -12.23 11.97
CA ALA A 11 -19.74 -11.82 11.18
C ALA A 11 -19.39 -10.37 11.54
N LEU A 12 -18.38 -10.18 12.39
CA LEU A 12 -17.70 -8.90 12.55
C LEU A 12 -16.58 -8.86 11.51
N ALA A 13 -16.85 -8.16 10.40
CA ALA A 13 -15.85 -7.84 9.39
C ALA A 13 -14.88 -6.80 9.96
N SER A 14 -13.61 -7.18 10.14
CA SER A 14 -12.51 -6.24 10.32
C SER A 14 -12.00 -5.80 8.95
N THR A 15 -12.16 -4.52 8.65
CA THR A 15 -11.77 -3.87 7.39
C THR A 15 -10.29 -3.47 7.46
N ALA A 16 -9.43 -4.06 6.63
CA ALA A 16 -8.10 -3.51 6.37
C ALA A 16 -8.27 -2.34 5.36
N ALA A 17 -7.95 -1.12 5.79
CA ALA A 17 -8.14 0.08 4.98
C ALA A 17 -6.84 0.47 4.27
N ALA A 18 -6.69 0.14 2.99
CA ALA A 18 -5.72 0.76 2.09
C ALA A 18 -6.47 1.85 1.30
N HIS A 19 -6.64 3.00 1.93
CA HIS A 19 -7.62 3.99 1.55
C HIS A 19 -7.07 5.41 1.71
N GLY A 20 -7.48 6.33 0.85
CA GLY A 20 -7.03 7.71 0.86
C GLY A 20 -7.84 8.55 -0.11
N GLY A 21 -7.50 9.84 -0.21
CA GLY A 21 -8.17 10.79 -1.10
C GLY A 21 -7.43 12.12 -1.08
N VAL A 22 -7.91 13.09 -1.85
CA VAL A 22 -7.29 14.43 -1.85
C VAL A 22 -7.33 15.02 -0.45
N CYS A 23 -6.17 15.44 0.03
CA CYS A 23 -5.98 15.98 1.36
C CYS A 23 -5.96 17.50 1.38
N HIS A 24 -5.41 18.13 0.35
CA HIS A 24 -5.40 19.58 0.19
C HIS A 24 -5.19 19.97 -1.29
N TYR A 25 -5.32 21.26 -1.60
CA TYR A 25 -5.17 21.80 -2.95
C TYR A 25 -4.26 23.03 -2.97
N THR A 26 -3.38 23.10 -3.97
CA THR A 26 -2.74 24.35 -4.38
C THR A 26 -3.54 24.96 -5.54
N VAL A 27 -4.14 26.13 -5.34
CA VAL A 27 -4.93 26.84 -6.35
C VAL A 27 -4.27 28.19 -6.62
N ASP A 28 -3.75 28.39 -7.83
CA ASP A 28 -3.04 29.63 -8.22
C ASP A 28 -1.91 30.02 -7.23
N GLY A 29 -1.22 29.01 -6.68
CA GLY A 29 -0.14 29.17 -5.71
C GLY A 29 -0.59 29.38 -4.25
N ALA A 30 -1.89 29.41 -3.97
CA ALA A 30 -2.44 29.47 -2.62
C ALA A 30 -2.88 28.09 -2.14
N GLU A 31 -2.62 27.77 -0.87
CA GLU A 31 -2.97 26.49 -0.25
C GLU A 31 -4.38 26.50 0.35
N TYR A 32 -5.12 25.41 0.11
CA TYR A 32 -6.46 25.18 0.64
C TYR A 32 -6.52 23.78 1.26
N ASN A 33 -6.65 23.74 2.58
CA ASN A 33 -6.81 22.47 3.31
C ASN A 33 -8.14 21.80 2.93
N GLY A 34 -8.08 20.48 2.77
CA GLY A 34 -9.26 19.64 2.58
C GLY A 34 -10.09 19.47 3.85
N THR A 35 -11.20 18.76 3.71
CA THR A 35 -12.10 18.43 4.82
C THR A 35 -11.60 17.19 5.56
N LEU A 36 -11.51 17.26 6.89
CA LEU A 36 -11.19 16.14 7.78
C LEU A 36 -12.45 15.29 8.04
N TRP A 37 -12.86 14.40 7.15
CA TRP A 37 -14.01 13.51 7.38
C TRP A 37 -13.59 12.05 7.51
N HIS A 38 -13.72 11.50 8.73
CA HIS A 38 -13.36 10.12 9.04
C HIS A 38 -14.60 9.36 9.54
N LEU A 39 -15.07 8.39 8.75
CA LEU A 39 -16.30 7.64 9.04
C LEU A 39 -16.20 6.69 10.25
N TRP A 40 -14.99 6.21 10.59
CA TRP A 40 -14.82 5.31 11.73
C TRP A 40 -14.99 6.03 13.08
N ASP A 41 -14.75 7.35 13.13
CA ASP A 41 -15.05 8.14 14.31
C ASP A 41 -16.56 8.32 14.44
N LEU A 42 -17.26 8.73 13.37
CA LEU A 42 -18.71 8.98 13.40
C LEU A 42 -19.59 7.77 13.77
N LYS A 43 -19.18 6.54 13.41
CA LYS A 43 -19.93 5.31 13.77
C LYS A 43 -19.82 4.96 15.26
N ASN A 44 -18.68 5.28 15.89
CA ASN A 44 -18.38 4.86 17.26
C ASN A 44 -18.43 6.01 18.28
N ASN A 45 -18.23 7.24 17.80
CA ASN A 45 -18.29 8.52 18.49
C ASN A 45 -18.86 9.57 17.52
N PRO A 46 -20.19 9.80 17.50
CA PRO A 46 -20.74 10.93 16.77
C PRO A 46 -20.18 12.22 17.38
N ILE A 47 -19.09 12.74 16.80
CA ILE A 47 -18.53 14.03 17.16
C ILE A 47 -19.54 15.08 16.67
N PRO A 48 -20.02 15.98 17.54
CA PRO A 48 -20.78 17.13 17.09
C PRO A 48 -19.88 17.92 16.14
N ASP A 49 -20.38 18.12 14.91
CA ASP A 49 -19.71 18.76 13.78
C ASP A 49 -18.49 19.59 14.22
N PRO A 50 -17.24 19.08 14.09
CA PRO A 50 -16.09 19.81 14.59
C PRO A 50 -16.07 21.18 13.92
N PRO A 51 -15.58 22.25 14.56
CA PRO A 51 -15.54 23.58 13.95
C PRO A 51 -14.76 23.49 12.63
N GLN A 52 -15.53 23.43 11.53
CA GLN A 52 -15.00 23.18 10.20
C GLN A 52 -14.17 24.39 9.82
N VAL A 53 -12.87 24.17 9.60
CA VAL A 53 -12.04 25.15 8.90
C VAL A 53 -12.68 25.45 7.54
N PRO A 54 -12.68 26.71 7.08
CA PRO A 54 -13.13 27.01 5.74
C PRO A 54 -12.42 26.13 4.72
N SER A 55 -13.18 25.34 3.97
CA SER A 55 -12.64 24.41 2.97
C SER A 55 -13.35 24.58 1.66
N ILE A 56 -12.61 24.35 0.58
CA ILE A 56 -13.18 24.24 -0.76
C ILE A 56 -13.64 22.82 -1.05
N GLN A 57 -13.22 21.83 -0.27
CA GLN A 57 -13.51 20.42 -0.54
C GLN A 57 -14.89 20.03 0.00
N ARG A 58 -15.58 19.15 -0.73
CA ARG A 58 -16.83 18.52 -0.30
C ARG A 58 -16.55 17.37 0.67
N ARG A 59 -17.55 17.00 1.47
CA ARG A 59 -17.44 15.81 2.32
C ARG A 59 -17.18 14.57 1.48
N TRP A 60 -16.32 13.70 2.00
CA TRP A 60 -15.86 12.50 1.31
C TRP A 60 -15.50 11.42 2.35
N ASP A 61 -15.26 10.20 1.86
CA ASP A 61 -14.76 9.06 2.64
C ASP A 61 -13.51 8.50 1.94
N PHE A 62 -12.53 8.09 2.74
CA PHE A 62 -11.34 7.43 2.24
C PHE A 62 -11.64 6.09 1.56
N ASN A 63 -12.74 5.42 1.93
CA ASN A 63 -13.13 4.17 1.27
C ASN A 63 -13.51 4.41 -0.20
N PRO A 64 -13.11 3.54 -1.13
CA PRO A 64 -13.45 3.67 -2.53
C PRO A 64 -14.93 3.38 -2.73
N VAL A 65 -15.46 4.00 -3.78
CA VAL A 65 -16.69 3.55 -4.41
C VAL A 65 -16.33 2.38 -5.33
N PHE A 66 -17.14 1.31 -5.31
CA PHE A 66 -16.95 0.14 -6.17
C PHE A 66 -18.03 0.01 -7.25
N ASP A 67 -19.22 0.56 -6.98
CA ASP A 67 -20.40 0.45 -7.84
C ASP A 67 -20.53 1.72 -8.69
N VAL A 68 -20.33 1.59 -10.00
CA VAL A 68 -20.44 2.70 -10.96
C VAL A 68 -21.85 3.31 -11.06
N THR A 69 -22.87 2.63 -10.51
CA THR A 69 -24.25 3.11 -10.43
C THR A 69 -24.57 3.84 -9.12
N SER A 70 -23.62 3.86 -8.18
CA SER A 70 -23.79 4.52 -6.89
C SER A 70 -23.91 6.04 -7.04
N GLY A 71 -24.79 6.66 -6.24
CA GLY A 71 -24.85 8.12 -6.10
C GLY A 71 -23.53 8.73 -5.60
N ASN A 72 -22.68 7.94 -4.93
CA ASN A 72 -21.37 8.39 -4.46
C ASN A 72 -20.35 8.55 -5.62
N MET A 73 -20.69 8.14 -6.85
CA MET A 73 -19.80 8.36 -8.01
C MET A 73 -19.60 9.83 -8.37
N THR A 74 -20.51 10.71 -7.94
CA THR A 74 -20.43 12.15 -8.22
C THR A 74 -19.32 12.81 -7.42
N CYS A 75 -19.40 12.76 -6.09
CA CYS A 75 -18.51 13.45 -5.17
C CYS A 75 -18.23 12.64 -3.89
N ASN A 76 -18.21 11.31 -3.98
CA ASN A 76 -17.97 10.39 -2.87
C ASN A 76 -19.06 10.53 -1.78
N TRP A 77 -18.76 10.19 -0.52
CA TRP A 77 -19.70 10.11 0.60
C TRP A 77 -20.57 11.36 0.77
N ASP A 78 -21.81 11.28 0.29
CA ASP A 78 -22.84 12.35 0.21
C ASP A 78 -22.45 13.64 -0.54
N GLY A 79 -21.16 13.96 -0.67
CA GLY A 79 -20.64 15.04 -1.50
C GLY A 79 -21.17 16.43 -1.12
N THR A 80 -21.78 16.59 0.06
CA THR A 80 -22.41 17.87 0.41
C THR A 80 -21.35 18.90 0.81
N ALA A 81 -21.65 20.18 0.58
CA ALA A 81 -20.83 21.26 1.08
C ALA A 81 -20.76 21.24 2.62
N THR A 82 -19.61 21.63 3.16
CA THR A 82 -19.47 21.87 4.61
C THR A 82 -20.21 23.15 5.01
N ALA A 83 -20.59 23.30 6.28
CA ALA A 83 -21.19 24.53 6.79
C ALA A 83 -20.26 25.76 6.64
N SER A 84 -18.93 25.54 6.67
CA SER A 84 -17.90 26.56 6.40
C SER A 84 -17.39 26.56 4.95
N SER A 85 -18.15 26.05 3.98
CA SER A 85 -17.68 25.91 2.59
C SER A 85 -17.34 27.25 1.95
N ILE A 86 -16.25 27.29 1.18
CA ILE A 86 -15.79 28.45 0.41
C ILE A 86 -15.52 28.06 -1.05
N HIS A 87 -15.26 29.04 -1.93
CA HIS A 87 -14.79 28.82 -3.30
C HIS A 87 -13.39 29.43 -3.46
N ALA A 88 -12.42 28.64 -3.93
CA ALA A 88 -11.10 29.20 -4.25
C ALA A 88 -11.19 30.05 -5.53
N PRO A 89 -10.77 31.32 -5.52
CA PRO A 89 -10.62 32.11 -6.73
C PRO A 89 -9.49 31.53 -7.60
N ILE A 90 -9.77 31.34 -8.89
CA ILE A 90 -8.77 30.94 -9.87
C ILE A 90 -9.09 31.57 -11.23
N ARG A 91 -8.07 31.99 -11.95
CA ARG A 91 -8.24 32.51 -13.31
C ARG A 91 -8.25 31.36 -14.32
N ALA A 92 -9.14 31.42 -15.30
CA ALA A 92 -9.10 30.52 -16.45
C ALA A 92 -7.70 30.54 -17.11
N GLY A 93 -7.13 29.35 -17.33
CA GLY A 93 -5.76 29.16 -17.82
C GLY A 93 -4.72 28.91 -16.72
N ASN A 94 -5.05 29.16 -15.45
CA ASN A 94 -4.15 28.88 -14.32
C ASN A 94 -4.32 27.43 -13.84
N ASN A 95 -3.37 26.99 -13.02
CA ASN A 95 -3.30 25.61 -12.55
C ASN A 95 -3.92 25.44 -11.17
N ILE A 96 -4.49 24.26 -10.97
CA ILE A 96 -4.84 23.70 -9.68
C ILE A 96 -4.11 22.37 -9.52
N THR A 97 -3.61 22.10 -8.32
CA THR A 97 -2.98 20.84 -7.95
C THR A 97 -3.78 20.19 -6.83
N ALA A 98 -4.18 18.94 -7.01
CA ALA A 98 -4.74 18.11 -5.95
C ALA A 98 -3.64 17.25 -5.33
N HIS A 99 -3.57 17.22 -4.01
CA HIS A 99 -2.51 16.54 -3.27
C HIS A 99 -3.08 15.39 -2.42
N TRP A 100 -2.47 14.22 -2.52
CA TRP A 100 -2.79 13.04 -1.71
C TRP A 100 -1.75 12.79 -0.61
N ASP A 101 -1.06 13.86 -0.21
CA ASP A 101 -0.01 13.84 0.79
C ASP A 101 -0.57 13.79 2.22
N ASN A 102 0.36 13.69 3.17
CA ASN A 102 0.05 13.24 4.51
C ASN A 102 -0.52 14.35 5.41
N PHE A 103 -1.82 14.62 5.26
CA PHE A 103 -2.55 15.59 6.09
C PHE A 103 -2.92 15.06 7.49
N MET A 104 -2.74 13.75 7.73
CA MET A 104 -2.92 13.12 9.05
C MET A 104 -1.81 12.11 9.31
N PRO A 105 -0.57 12.55 9.62
CA PRO A 105 0.56 11.65 9.83
C PRO A 105 0.38 10.68 10.98
N ASP A 106 -0.48 11.02 11.93
CA ASP A 106 -0.82 10.18 13.07
C ASP A 106 -1.85 9.07 12.74
N VAL A 107 -2.56 9.18 11.60
CA VAL A 107 -3.63 8.24 11.19
C VAL A 107 -3.23 7.47 9.92
N PHE A 108 -2.62 8.15 8.95
CA PHE A 108 -2.18 7.57 7.68
C PHE A 108 -0.69 7.89 7.46
N PRO A 109 0.24 7.03 7.87
CA PRO A 109 1.68 7.32 7.79
C PRO A 109 2.23 7.33 6.35
N ASN A 110 1.46 6.87 5.35
CA ASN A 110 1.85 6.81 3.94
C ASN A 110 1.03 7.78 3.08
N VAL A 111 1.67 8.32 2.04
CA VAL A 111 1.01 8.94 0.88
C VAL A 111 0.28 7.85 0.09
N TRP A 112 -0.79 8.20 -0.62
CA TRP A 112 -1.59 7.37 -1.54
C TRP A 112 -1.04 5.95 -1.85
N PRO A 113 -1.77 4.86 -1.51
CA PRO A 113 -1.19 3.52 -1.45
C PRO A 113 -1.20 2.73 -2.77
N HIS A 114 -1.78 3.28 -3.84
CA HIS A 114 -2.01 2.55 -5.10
C HIS A 114 -1.15 3.09 -6.25
N SER A 115 -0.78 2.25 -7.21
CA SER A 115 0.17 2.62 -8.27
C SER A 115 -0.24 2.23 -9.68
N ILE A 116 -1.47 1.73 -9.88
CA ILE A 116 -1.94 1.17 -11.15
C ILE A 116 -3.35 1.67 -11.49
N GLY A 117 -3.39 2.56 -12.48
CA GLY A 117 -4.62 3.13 -13.03
C GLY A 117 -4.53 4.65 -13.29
N PRO A 118 -5.56 5.22 -13.93
CA PRO A 118 -5.56 6.62 -14.34
C PRO A 118 -5.89 7.58 -13.20
N ILE A 119 -5.50 8.84 -13.40
CA ILE A 119 -6.00 9.99 -12.63
C ILE A 119 -6.74 10.92 -13.59
N LEU A 120 -7.95 11.33 -13.23
CA LEU A 120 -8.84 12.15 -14.05
C LEU A 120 -9.26 13.43 -13.31
N ALA A 121 -9.52 14.48 -14.08
CA ALA A 121 -10.09 15.72 -13.57
C ALA A 121 -11.28 16.16 -14.43
N TYR A 122 -12.39 16.48 -13.77
CA TYR A 122 -13.62 16.97 -14.38
C TYR A 122 -14.04 18.29 -13.75
N MET A 123 -14.86 19.07 -14.46
CA MET A 123 -15.52 20.25 -13.92
C MET A 123 -17.01 20.23 -14.23
N ALA A 124 -17.81 20.89 -13.38
CA ALA A 124 -19.23 21.13 -13.62
C ALA A 124 -19.58 22.57 -13.22
N ALA A 125 -20.31 23.29 -14.06
CA ALA A 125 -20.78 24.64 -13.75
C ALA A 125 -21.90 24.57 -12.71
N CYS A 126 -21.77 25.35 -11.64
CA CYS A 126 -22.80 25.43 -10.61
C CYS A 126 -23.97 26.30 -11.09
N PRO A 127 -25.23 25.98 -10.75
CA PRO A 127 -26.36 26.85 -11.02
C PRO A 127 -26.23 28.18 -10.25
N GLY A 128 -25.87 29.25 -10.96
CA GLY A 128 -25.74 30.59 -10.39
C GLY A 128 -24.41 30.85 -9.70
N ASP A 129 -24.45 31.64 -8.62
CA ASP A 129 -23.25 32.20 -7.96
C ASP A 129 -22.77 31.39 -6.74
N SER A 130 -23.28 30.18 -6.57
CA SER A 130 -23.03 29.30 -5.41
C SER A 130 -23.02 27.84 -5.86
N CYS A 131 -22.17 27.02 -5.24
CA CYS A 131 -22.15 25.58 -5.47
C CYS A 131 -22.83 24.82 -4.33
N GLU A 132 -23.02 25.43 -3.17
CA GLU A 132 -23.37 24.80 -1.89
C GLU A 132 -24.57 23.85 -1.99
N GLY A 133 -25.62 24.25 -2.70
CA GLY A 133 -26.83 23.45 -2.93
C GLY A 133 -26.82 22.58 -4.18
N PHE A 134 -25.74 22.63 -4.97
CA PHE A 134 -25.59 21.83 -6.17
C PHE A 134 -24.96 20.47 -5.84
N ASP A 135 -25.67 19.41 -6.23
CA ASP A 135 -25.27 18.01 -6.04
C ASP A 135 -24.51 17.42 -7.22
N GLY A 136 -24.37 18.18 -8.32
CA GLY A 136 -23.69 17.71 -9.54
C GLY A 136 -24.53 16.73 -10.37
N SER A 137 -25.84 16.64 -10.14
CA SER A 137 -26.73 15.77 -10.90
C SER A 137 -26.94 16.24 -12.36
N GLY A 138 -27.17 15.28 -13.25
CA GLY A 138 -27.39 15.50 -14.69
C GLY A 138 -26.10 15.49 -15.51
N ASP A 139 -26.24 15.72 -16.82
CA ASP A 139 -25.12 15.76 -17.78
C ASP A 139 -24.40 17.11 -17.72
N VAL A 140 -23.65 17.32 -16.64
CA VAL A 140 -23.03 18.61 -16.29
C VAL A 140 -21.51 18.55 -16.19
N TRP A 141 -20.95 17.34 -16.12
CA TRP A 141 -19.52 17.12 -15.93
C TRP A 141 -18.80 17.06 -17.27
N PHE A 142 -17.71 17.79 -17.40
CA PHE A 142 -16.82 17.71 -18.56
C PHE A 142 -15.38 17.47 -18.10
N LYS A 143 -14.68 16.60 -18.81
CA LYS A 143 -13.30 16.22 -18.47
C LYS A 143 -12.35 17.34 -18.90
N ILE A 144 -11.44 17.75 -18.02
CA ILE A 144 -10.42 18.78 -18.32
C ILE A 144 -8.99 18.25 -18.31
N GLY A 145 -8.78 17.04 -17.79
CA GLY A 145 -7.47 16.39 -17.80
C GLY A 145 -7.58 14.91 -17.49
N GLN A 146 -6.65 14.13 -18.04
CA GLN A 146 -6.46 12.73 -17.70
C GLN A 146 -4.98 12.36 -17.87
N VAL A 147 -4.48 11.51 -16.98
CA VAL A 147 -3.15 10.91 -17.06
C VAL A 147 -3.25 9.42 -16.79
N GLY A 148 -2.38 8.65 -17.45
CA GLY A 148 -2.38 7.19 -17.41
C GLY A 148 -0.96 6.67 -17.19
N LEU A 149 -0.47 5.89 -18.15
CA LEU A 149 0.90 5.36 -18.15
C LEU A 149 1.95 6.46 -18.25
N LEU A 150 3.11 6.21 -17.63
CA LEU A 150 4.32 7.01 -17.83
C LEU A 150 4.98 6.69 -19.18
N PRO A 151 5.79 7.61 -19.75
CA PRO A 151 6.40 7.43 -21.08
C PRO A 151 7.27 6.17 -21.23
N GLU A 152 7.84 5.67 -20.13
CA GLU A 152 8.65 4.45 -20.07
C GLU A 152 7.86 3.15 -19.96
N ALA A 153 6.53 3.21 -19.86
CA ALA A 153 5.70 2.01 -19.80
C ALA A 153 5.80 1.22 -21.10
N GLU A 154 6.13 -0.06 -20.98
CA GLU A 154 6.14 -0.99 -22.12
C GLU A 154 4.73 -1.42 -22.49
N ASP A 155 3.82 -1.48 -21.51
CA ASP A 155 2.42 -1.85 -21.70
C ASP A 155 1.51 -1.42 -20.52
N LEU A 156 0.23 -1.83 -20.52
CA LEU A 156 -0.78 -1.44 -19.51
C LEU A 156 -0.44 -1.87 -18.08
N ARG A 157 0.60 -2.68 -17.89
CA ARG A 157 1.10 -3.06 -16.57
C ARG A 157 1.86 -1.93 -15.87
N GLY A 158 2.23 -0.87 -16.58
CA GLY A 158 2.87 0.30 -15.99
C GLY A 158 4.31 0.54 -16.46
N PRO A 159 5.00 1.51 -15.84
CA PRO A 159 4.54 2.26 -14.67
C PRO A 159 3.44 3.30 -15.00
N TRP A 160 2.55 3.57 -14.05
CA TRP A 160 1.48 4.56 -14.16
C TRP A 160 1.85 5.83 -13.40
N VAL A 161 1.33 6.98 -13.84
CA VAL A 161 1.49 8.26 -13.12
C VAL A 161 0.95 8.18 -11.69
N GLN A 162 -0.10 7.37 -11.45
CA GLN A 162 -0.59 7.09 -10.11
C GLN A 162 0.49 6.55 -9.17
N GLY A 163 1.45 5.77 -9.68
CA GLY A 163 2.59 5.27 -8.89
C GLY A 163 3.52 6.37 -8.39
N GLU A 164 3.55 7.55 -9.01
CA GLU A 164 4.32 8.69 -8.52
C GLU A 164 3.71 9.32 -7.25
N LEU A 165 2.43 9.06 -6.98
CA LEU A 165 1.79 9.44 -5.72
C LEU A 165 2.28 8.56 -4.54
N LEU A 166 2.90 7.40 -4.81
CA LEU A 166 3.43 6.49 -3.80
C LEU A 166 4.82 6.97 -3.31
N GLN A 167 4.87 8.14 -2.67
CA GLN A 167 6.11 8.68 -2.07
C GLN A 167 6.16 8.43 -0.56
N PRO A 168 7.34 8.19 0.03
CA PRO A 168 7.50 8.26 1.48
C PRO A 168 7.19 9.68 1.96
N ALA A 169 6.52 9.82 3.11
CA ALA A 169 6.04 11.09 3.67
C ALA A 169 7.11 12.21 3.86
N ALA A 170 8.38 11.91 3.64
CA ALA A 170 9.50 12.86 3.69
C ALA A 170 9.78 13.58 2.35
N ALA A 171 9.20 13.11 1.23
CA ALA A 171 9.21 13.80 -0.05
C ALA A 171 7.78 14.28 -0.35
N ALA A 172 7.61 15.56 -0.70
CA ALA A 172 6.31 16.02 -1.18
C ALA A 172 5.96 15.25 -2.45
N ALA A 173 4.88 14.46 -2.42
CA ALA A 173 4.35 13.88 -3.64
C ALA A 173 3.93 15.02 -4.57
N PRO A 174 4.21 14.94 -5.88
CA PRO A 174 4.00 16.06 -6.80
C PRO A 174 2.53 16.47 -6.98
N GLY A 175 1.58 15.68 -6.45
CA GLY A 175 0.16 15.84 -6.67
C GLY A 175 -0.22 15.64 -8.13
N TYR A 176 -1.47 15.93 -8.47
CA TYR A 176 -1.92 15.97 -9.87
C TYR A 176 -2.31 17.40 -10.23
N THR A 177 -1.53 18.01 -11.13
CA THR A 177 -1.74 19.38 -11.61
C THR A 177 -2.53 19.39 -12.91
N VAL A 178 -3.61 20.17 -12.97
CA VAL A 178 -4.39 20.43 -14.19
C VAL A 178 -4.63 21.92 -14.40
N ALA A 179 -4.64 22.34 -15.65
CA ALA A 179 -4.94 23.73 -16.02
C ALA A 179 -6.45 23.91 -16.22
N ILE A 180 -7.02 24.98 -15.66
CA ILE A 180 -8.38 25.40 -15.99
C ILE A 180 -8.42 25.84 -17.46
N PRO A 181 -9.36 25.38 -18.29
CA PRO A 181 -9.39 25.75 -19.71
C PRO A 181 -9.43 27.28 -19.89
N LYS A 182 -8.47 27.81 -20.67
CA LYS A 182 -8.19 29.26 -20.75
C LYS A 182 -9.38 30.13 -21.18
N ASN A 183 -10.27 29.58 -22.00
CA ASN A 183 -11.44 30.28 -22.52
C ASN A 183 -12.74 29.88 -21.80
N LEU A 184 -12.67 29.13 -20.71
CA LEU A 184 -13.84 28.75 -19.92
C LEU A 184 -14.58 30.00 -19.44
N LYS A 185 -15.91 29.98 -19.56
CA LYS A 185 -16.78 31.03 -19.06
C LYS A 185 -16.56 31.23 -17.54
N PRO A 186 -16.42 32.48 -17.05
CA PRO A 186 -16.38 32.77 -15.62
C PRO A 186 -17.65 32.30 -14.89
N GLY A 187 -17.51 31.91 -13.64
CA GLY A 187 -18.62 31.44 -12.81
C GLY A 187 -18.15 30.58 -11.64
N LYS A 188 -19.12 29.99 -10.93
CA LYS A 188 -18.84 28.99 -9.89
C LYS A 188 -18.85 27.59 -10.49
N TYR A 189 -17.87 26.79 -10.09
CA TYR A 189 -17.70 25.44 -10.61
C TYR A 189 -17.37 24.46 -9.48
N LEU A 190 -17.85 23.23 -9.62
CA LEU A 190 -17.23 22.09 -8.96
C LEU A 190 -16.07 21.60 -9.83
N ILE A 191 -14.98 21.19 -9.20
CA ILE A 191 -13.92 20.38 -9.81
C ILE A 191 -13.89 19.02 -9.11
N ARG A 192 -13.85 17.94 -9.88
CA ARG A 192 -13.83 16.55 -9.41
C ARG A 192 -12.51 15.94 -9.83
N HIS A 193 -11.70 15.55 -8.86
CA HIS A 193 -10.51 14.72 -9.07
C HIS A 193 -10.87 13.28 -8.77
N GLU A 194 -10.37 12.37 -9.59
CA GLU A 194 -10.64 10.95 -9.44
C GLU A 194 -9.40 10.14 -9.71
N VAL A 195 -9.16 9.19 -8.82
CA VAL A 195 -8.21 8.11 -9.05
C VAL A 195 -9.00 6.82 -9.22
N ILE A 196 -8.72 6.08 -10.30
CA ILE A 196 -9.27 4.75 -10.53
C ILE A 196 -8.15 3.75 -10.31
N MET A 197 -8.24 2.93 -9.27
CA MET A 197 -7.31 1.83 -9.06
C MET A 197 -7.83 0.58 -9.77
N LEU A 198 -7.01 0.07 -10.70
CA LEU A 198 -7.34 -1.04 -11.60
C LEU A 198 -6.78 -2.39 -11.13
N ALA A 199 -5.92 -2.41 -10.11
CA ALA A 199 -5.38 -3.62 -9.49
C ALA A 199 -6.37 -4.36 -8.55
N SER A 200 -7.67 -4.17 -8.76
CA SER A 200 -8.78 -4.79 -8.01
C SER A 200 -9.94 -5.05 -8.98
N ARG A 201 -10.78 -6.07 -8.71
CA ARG A 201 -12.06 -6.21 -9.39
C ARG A 201 -13.20 -6.43 -8.38
N PRO A 202 -14.22 -5.56 -8.32
CA PRO A 202 -14.42 -4.37 -9.16
C PRO A 202 -13.32 -3.30 -8.98
N PRO A 203 -13.15 -2.39 -9.96
CA PRO A 203 -12.19 -1.29 -9.84
C PRO A 203 -12.57 -0.39 -8.66
N GLN A 204 -11.59 0.29 -8.09
CA GLN A 204 -11.78 1.16 -6.94
C GLN A 204 -11.74 2.63 -7.37
N PHE A 205 -12.83 3.36 -7.13
CA PHE A 205 -12.96 4.78 -7.48
C PHE A 205 -12.79 5.64 -6.23
N TYR A 206 -11.81 6.54 -6.26
CA TYR A 206 -11.55 7.50 -5.19
C TYR A 206 -11.76 8.89 -5.74
N ILE A 207 -12.77 9.58 -5.21
CA ILE A 207 -13.38 10.73 -5.86
C ILE A 207 -13.43 11.88 -4.84
N GLU A 208 -12.89 13.03 -5.20
CA GLU A 208 -12.98 14.22 -4.36
C GLU A 208 -13.40 15.43 -5.18
N CYS A 209 -14.40 16.15 -4.65
CA CYS A 209 -14.90 17.38 -5.24
C CYS A 209 -14.43 18.61 -4.46
N ALA A 210 -14.10 19.68 -5.17
CA ALA A 210 -13.80 20.98 -4.61
C ALA A 210 -14.54 22.12 -5.34
N GLN A 211 -14.68 23.27 -4.70
CA GLN A 211 -15.42 24.42 -5.22
C GLN A 211 -14.49 25.54 -5.68
N LEU A 212 -14.68 26.01 -6.91
CA LEU A 212 -13.88 27.06 -7.54
C LEU A 212 -14.73 28.27 -7.94
N SER A 213 -14.11 29.43 -7.91
CA SER A 213 -14.64 30.68 -8.44
C SER A 213 -13.79 31.11 -9.63
N ILE A 214 -14.22 30.72 -10.82
CA ILE A 214 -13.48 30.95 -12.06
C ILE A 214 -13.64 32.41 -12.50
N THR A 215 -12.51 33.09 -12.74
CA THR A 215 -12.45 34.45 -13.28
C THR A 215 -11.79 34.45 -14.66
N GLY A 216 -12.03 35.50 -15.47
CA GLY A 216 -11.48 35.64 -16.80
C GLY A 216 -12.46 36.30 -17.77
N ASN A 217 -12.12 36.28 -19.06
CA ASN A 217 -12.95 36.84 -20.14
C ASN A 217 -13.41 35.76 -21.13
N GLY A 218 -13.25 34.48 -20.77
CA GLY A 218 -13.69 33.37 -21.59
C GLY A 218 -15.20 33.34 -21.76
N THR A 219 -15.67 32.76 -22.86
CA THR A 219 -17.11 32.58 -23.14
C THR A 219 -17.45 31.13 -23.48
N ALA A 220 -16.46 30.24 -23.50
CA ALA A 220 -16.65 28.86 -23.92
C ALA A 220 -17.30 28.04 -22.81
N THR A 221 -18.27 27.22 -23.22
CA THR A 221 -18.92 26.22 -22.38
C THR A 221 -18.96 24.89 -23.14
N PRO A 222 -18.67 23.76 -22.51
CA PRO A 222 -18.78 22.44 -23.14
C PRO A 222 -20.26 22.10 -23.41
N SER A 223 -20.48 21.26 -24.41
CA SER A 223 -21.81 20.81 -24.83
C SER A 223 -21.74 19.46 -25.53
N GLY A 224 -22.86 18.76 -25.62
CA GLY A 224 -22.95 17.48 -26.35
C GLY A 224 -22.09 16.41 -25.70
N ASP A 225 -21.31 15.70 -26.51
CA ASP A 225 -20.55 14.50 -26.10
C ASP A 225 -19.41 14.77 -25.09
N TYR A 226 -19.11 16.04 -24.80
CA TYR A 226 -18.20 16.43 -23.71
C TYR A 226 -18.85 16.40 -22.33
N LEU A 227 -20.19 16.36 -22.26
CA LEU A 227 -20.94 16.35 -21.01
C LEU A 227 -21.25 14.91 -20.58
N ALA A 228 -21.18 14.69 -19.27
CA ALA A 228 -21.42 13.40 -18.65
C ALA A 228 -22.12 13.57 -17.30
N SER A 229 -22.78 12.51 -16.86
CA SER A 229 -23.43 12.38 -15.55
C SER A 229 -22.70 11.34 -14.70
N PHE A 230 -22.63 11.58 -13.39
CA PHE A 230 -22.14 10.59 -12.43
C PHE A 230 -23.23 10.37 -11.37
N PRO A 231 -23.70 9.13 -11.15
CA PRO A 231 -23.46 7.93 -11.97
C PRO A 231 -24.05 8.06 -13.39
N GLY A 232 -23.51 7.30 -14.35
CA GLY A 232 -24.00 7.26 -15.74
C GLY A 232 -22.91 7.23 -16.81
N ALA A 233 -21.83 8.00 -16.61
CA ALA A 233 -20.71 8.11 -17.54
C ALA A 233 -19.91 6.82 -17.68
N TYR A 234 -19.85 6.03 -16.61
CA TYR A 234 -19.08 4.80 -16.51
C TYR A 234 -19.99 3.59 -16.50
N LYS A 235 -19.53 2.54 -17.17
CA LYS A 235 -20.13 1.21 -17.18
C LYS A 235 -19.05 0.21 -16.81
N ASP A 236 -19.41 -0.84 -16.08
CA ASP A 236 -18.46 -1.90 -15.71
C ASP A 236 -17.83 -2.57 -16.93
N GLU A 237 -18.51 -2.53 -18.09
CA GLU A 237 -18.02 -3.08 -19.36
C GLU A 237 -17.18 -2.10 -20.18
N ASP A 238 -17.02 -0.84 -19.76
CA ASP A 238 -16.12 0.08 -20.44
C ASP A 238 -14.71 -0.51 -20.47
N LEU A 239 -14.06 -0.54 -21.63
CA LEU A 239 -12.82 -1.30 -21.83
C LEU A 239 -11.74 -0.99 -20.78
N GLY A 240 -11.61 0.29 -20.40
CA GLY A 240 -10.66 0.77 -19.37
C GLY A 240 -10.95 0.28 -17.96
N LEU A 241 -12.21 -0.05 -17.66
CA LEU A 241 -12.67 -0.57 -16.37
C LEU A 241 -12.75 -2.09 -16.37
N ALA A 242 -13.19 -2.68 -17.48
CA ALA A 242 -13.33 -4.12 -17.65
C ALA A 242 -11.99 -4.87 -17.57
N MET A 243 -10.87 -4.20 -17.86
CA MET A 243 -9.52 -4.73 -17.68
C MET A 243 -9.09 -4.84 -16.22
N SER A 244 -9.78 -4.18 -15.30
CA SER A 244 -9.48 -4.24 -13.87
C SER A 244 -9.50 -5.67 -13.35
N GLN A 245 -8.46 -6.01 -12.59
CA GLN A 245 -8.33 -7.30 -11.92
C GLN A 245 -7.35 -7.20 -10.76
N TRP A 246 -7.41 -8.19 -9.89
CA TRP A 246 -6.58 -8.34 -8.69
C TRP A 246 -5.05 -8.36 -8.91
N TRP A 247 -4.59 -8.16 -10.14
CA TRP A 247 -3.22 -8.43 -10.60
C TRP A 247 -2.83 -7.65 -11.87
N MET A 248 -3.49 -6.53 -12.21
CA MET A 248 -2.90 -5.63 -13.22
C MET A 248 -1.57 -5.13 -12.67
N GLY A 249 -0.49 -5.20 -13.45
CA GLY A 249 0.87 -4.83 -13.02
C GLY A 249 1.92 -5.73 -13.67
N PRO A 250 3.23 -5.38 -13.64
CA PRO A 250 4.25 -6.08 -14.43
C PRO A 250 4.35 -7.58 -14.11
N ASN A 251 3.80 -7.96 -12.95
CA ASN A 251 4.01 -9.23 -12.27
C ASN A 251 2.72 -10.01 -11.95
N GLY A 252 1.57 -9.68 -12.54
CA GLY A 252 0.30 -10.29 -12.16
C GLY A 252 -0.42 -11.09 -13.26
N SER A 253 -1.02 -12.24 -12.89
CA SER A 253 -1.79 -13.21 -13.71
C SER A 253 -1.09 -13.70 -15.00
N PRO A 254 -1.47 -14.83 -15.64
CA PRO A 254 -1.02 -15.07 -17.02
C PRO A 254 -1.36 -13.85 -17.88
N PHE A 255 -0.32 -13.31 -18.52
CA PHE A 255 -0.39 -12.23 -19.50
C PHE A 255 -1.65 -12.36 -20.35
N GLN A 256 -2.54 -11.38 -20.22
CA GLN A 256 -3.65 -11.27 -21.16
C GLN A 256 -3.14 -10.49 -22.38
N PRO A 257 -3.30 -11.04 -23.61
CA PRO A 257 -2.82 -10.38 -24.83
C PRO A 257 -3.32 -8.95 -24.99
N GLU A 258 -4.52 -8.65 -24.48
CA GLU A 258 -5.11 -7.31 -24.50
C GLU A 258 -4.35 -6.25 -23.68
N TRP A 259 -3.43 -6.64 -22.79
CA TRP A 259 -2.61 -5.67 -22.05
C TRP A 259 -1.33 -5.29 -22.77
N ASN A 260 -0.97 -5.97 -23.86
CA ASN A 260 0.24 -5.71 -24.65
C ASN A 260 0.11 -4.46 -25.53
N THR A 261 -0.22 -3.36 -24.90
CA THR A 261 -0.41 -2.05 -25.51
C THR A 261 -0.10 -1.00 -24.46
N THR A 262 0.38 0.15 -24.90
CA THR A 262 0.47 1.35 -24.05
C THR A 262 -0.78 2.23 -24.18
N GLU A 263 -1.75 1.81 -25.00
CA GLU A 263 -2.99 2.55 -25.22
C GLU A 263 -4.03 2.15 -24.17
N TYR A 264 -4.23 3.04 -23.19
CA TYR A 264 -5.30 2.88 -22.21
C TYR A 264 -6.59 3.58 -22.68
N PRO A 265 -7.71 2.84 -22.85
CA PRO A 265 -9.00 3.43 -23.17
C PRO A 265 -9.61 4.07 -21.92
N PHE A 266 -9.34 5.37 -21.73
CA PHE A 266 -9.90 6.13 -20.60
C PHE A 266 -11.44 6.08 -20.59
N PRO A 267 -12.07 5.85 -19.42
CA PRO A 267 -13.52 5.87 -19.31
C PRO A 267 -14.08 7.31 -19.37
N GLY A 268 -15.37 7.43 -19.70
CA GLY A 268 -16.10 8.69 -19.81
C GLY A 268 -15.77 9.53 -21.06
N PRO A 269 -16.20 10.80 -21.10
CA PRO A 269 -16.09 11.65 -22.28
C PRO A 269 -14.63 12.02 -22.61
N GLU A 270 -14.41 12.55 -23.81
CA GLU A 270 -13.13 13.12 -24.21
C GLU A 270 -12.76 14.36 -23.37
N VAL A 271 -11.46 14.66 -23.31
CA VAL A 271 -10.96 15.88 -22.65
C VAL A 271 -11.38 17.11 -23.44
N TRP A 272 -12.08 18.02 -22.78
CA TRP A 272 -12.47 19.30 -23.35
C TRP A 272 -11.35 20.34 -23.18
N SER A 273 -10.69 20.69 -24.28
CA SER A 273 -9.52 21.59 -24.29
C SER A 273 -9.85 23.09 -24.19
N GLY A 274 -11.14 23.47 -24.11
CA GLY A 274 -11.55 24.88 -24.04
C GLY A 274 -11.53 25.63 -25.37
N HIS A 275 -11.42 24.94 -26.51
CA HIS A 275 -11.54 25.55 -27.83
C HIS A 275 -13.01 25.54 -28.27
N PHE A 276 -13.56 26.73 -28.54
CA PHE A 276 -14.82 26.88 -29.25
C PHE A 276 -14.47 27.07 -30.72
N ASP A 277 -14.56 26.02 -31.54
CA ASP A 277 -14.52 26.19 -32.99
C ASP A 277 -15.75 25.54 -33.63
N PRO A 278 -16.80 26.32 -33.95
CA PRO A 278 -17.94 25.81 -34.69
C PRO A 278 -17.59 25.36 -36.13
N ALA A 279 -16.36 25.61 -36.62
CA ALA A 279 -15.88 25.14 -37.93
C ALA A 279 -15.20 23.75 -37.90
N LEU A 280 -14.91 23.18 -36.72
CA LEU A 280 -14.24 21.88 -36.61
C LEU A 280 -15.18 20.67 -36.55
N GLN A 281 -16.51 20.86 -36.61
CA GLN A 281 -17.44 19.73 -36.76
C GLN A 281 -17.30 18.99 -38.09
N ASP A 282 -16.69 19.59 -39.12
CA ASP A 282 -16.61 19.03 -40.47
C ASP A 282 -15.22 18.48 -40.88
N LEU A 283 -14.21 18.51 -40.01
CA LEU A 283 -12.88 17.99 -40.32
C LEU A 283 -12.40 17.02 -39.26
N GLY A 284 -12.66 15.73 -39.52
CA GLY A 284 -12.21 14.64 -38.68
C GLY A 284 -10.68 14.55 -38.54
N VAL A 285 -10.30 13.99 -37.39
CA VAL A 285 -8.97 13.53 -36.98
C VAL A 285 -8.02 14.63 -36.45
N PHE A 286 -7.98 14.76 -35.12
CA PHE A 286 -6.80 15.22 -34.40
C PHE A 286 -6.23 14.06 -33.57
N VAL A 287 -5.01 13.66 -33.90
CA VAL A 287 -4.17 12.80 -33.06
C VAL A 287 -3.40 13.72 -32.11
N PRO A 288 -3.48 13.57 -30.78
CA PRO A 288 -2.64 14.32 -29.86
C PRO A 288 -1.22 13.73 -29.90
N ILE A 289 -0.28 14.47 -30.49
CA ILE A 289 1.15 14.18 -30.35
C ILE A 289 1.60 14.81 -29.03
N ASN A 290 1.92 13.98 -28.05
CA ASN A 290 2.74 14.39 -26.89
C ASN A 290 4.13 14.78 -27.41
N LEU A 291 4.55 16.02 -27.18
CA LEU A 291 5.94 16.43 -27.42
C LEU A 291 6.52 17.00 -26.13
N ALA A 292 7.54 16.29 -25.65
CA ALA A 292 8.42 16.66 -24.57
C ALA A 292 9.14 18.00 -24.82
N VAL A 293 9.47 18.67 -23.73
CA VAL A 293 10.05 20.00 -23.70
C VAL A 293 11.50 20.00 -24.21
N GLY A 294 11.79 20.85 -25.21
CA GLY A 294 13.03 21.64 -25.27
C GLY A 294 14.02 21.40 -26.40
N VAL A 295 13.83 22.03 -27.59
CA VAL A 295 14.87 22.64 -28.49
C VAL A 295 14.15 23.65 -29.44
N PRO A 296 14.72 24.82 -29.83
CA PRO A 296 13.95 25.87 -30.52
C PRO A 296 13.98 25.86 -32.07
N ARG A 297 12.84 26.28 -32.66
CA ARG A 297 12.58 26.83 -34.03
C ARG A 297 12.70 25.84 -35.20
N LEU A 298 11.80 25.82 -36.20
CA LEU A 298 11.37 26.92 -37.07
C LEU A 298 10.06 26.50 -37.80
N LEU A 299 9.05 27.38 -37.85
CA LEU A 299 7.85 27.18 -38.67
C LEU A 299 8.19 27.23 -40.17
N TYR A 300 7.74 26.24 -40.94
CA TYR A 300 7.44 26.43 -42.36
C TYR A 300 6.01 26.01 -42.67
N TYR A 301 5.26 26.97 -43.21
CA TYR A 301 3.88 26.87 -43.69
C TYR A 301 3.91 26.54 -45.18
N ILE A 302 3.26 25.47 -45.64
CA ILE A 302 2.99 25.23 -47.07
C ILE A 302 1.54 24.71 -47.23
N PRO A 303 0.68 25.38 -48.02
CA PRO A 303 -0.72 25.01 -48.17
C PRO A 303 -0.96 23.87 -49.18
N TRP A 304 -2.01 23.12 -48.90
CA TRP A 304 -2.51 21.92 -49.58
C TRP A 304 -3.04 22.17 -51.01
N ARG A 305 -2.77 21.25 -51.95
CA ARG A 305 -3.64 20.98 -53.13
C ARG A 305 -3.54 19.51 -53.55
N GLY A 306 -4.68 18.83 -53.55
CA GLY A 306 -4.79 17.38 -53.71
C GLY A 306 -4.74 16.82 -55.13
N ARG A 307 -4.67 15.49 -55.18
CA ARG A 307 -5.33 14.54 -56.09
C ARG A 307 -4.83 13.13 -55.75
N SER A 308 -5.73 12.21 -55.44
CA SER A 308 -5.49 10.76 -55.47
C SER A 308 -5.78 10.22 -56.88
N PRO A 309 -5.55 8.92 -57.20
CA PRO A 309 -4.75 7.87 -56.55
C PRO A 309 -3.81 7.12 -57.54
N MET A 310 -2.87 6.30 -57.06
CA MET A 310 -2.64 4.93 -57.60
C MET A 310 -1.64 4.12 -56.74
N ALA A 311 -2.18 3.00 -56.27
CA ALA A 311 -1.64 1.76 -55.75
C ALA A 311 -0.13 1.43 -55.83
N ALA A 312 0.39 0.85 -54.75
CA ALA A 312 0.95 -0.51 -54.80
C ALA A 312 0.76 -1.20 -53.44
N ALA A 313 0.06 -2.33 -53.48
CA ALA A 313 -0.34 -3.16 -52.36
C ALA A 313 0.78 -4.13 -51.95
N ALA A 314 0.84 -4.49 -50.67
CA ALA A 314 1.31 -5.79 -50.23
C ALA A 314 0.59 -6.20 -48.91
N ALA A 315 -0.13 -7.33 -49.00
CA ALA A 315 -0.58 -8.24 -47.93
C ALA A 315 -1.73 -7.83 -46.96
N TYR A 316 -2.94 -8.03 -47.48
CA TYR A 316 -4.27 -8.37 -46.93
C TYR A 316 -4.31 -9.31 -45.69
N GLU A 317 -5.33 -9.39 -44.82
CA GLU A 317 -6.61 -8.67 -44.46
C GLU A 317 -7.18 -9.44 -43.23
N THR A 318 -8.01 -8.93 -42.30
CA THR A 318 -9.27 -8.19 -42.47
C THR A 318 -9.51 -7.13 -41.38
N LEU A 319 -9.68 -5.87 -41.82
CA LEU A 319 -10.24 -4.75 -41.07
C LEU A 319 -11.60 -4.42 -41.70
N THR A 320 -12.69 -4.50 -40.95
CA THR A 320 -14.02 -4.05 -41.40
C THR A 320 -14.11 -2.53 -41.25
N ILE A 321 -14.15 -1.80 -42.37
CA ILE A 321 -14.40 -0.36 -42.41
C ILE A 321 -15.87 -0.11 -42.75
N TYR A 322 -16.61 0.58 -41.89
CA TYR A 322 -17.94 1.12 -42.23
C TYR A 322 -17.80 2.47 -42.93
N ARG A 323 -18.44 2.62 -44.09
CA ARG A 323 -18.53 3.90 -44.82
C ARG A 323 -19.86 4.56 -44.47
N LEU A 324 -19.82 5.66 -43.71
CA LEU A 324 -20.98 6.53 -43.48
C LEU A 324 -21.16 7.46 -44.69
N GLY A 325 -22.28 7.30 -45.41
CA GLY A 325 -22.72 8.21 -46.46
C GLY A 325 -24.13 8.72 -46.14
N LYS A 326 -24.31 10.03 -46.12
CA LYS A 326 -25.60 10.71 -45.89
C LYS A 326 -26.18 11.10 -47.25
N ILE A 327 -27.34 10.56 -47.62
CA ILE A 327 -28.23 11.14 -48.63
C ILE A 327 -29.64 11.15 -48.02
N ASP A 328 -30.25 12.33 -47.93
CA ASP A 328 -31.62 12.58 -47.50
C ASP A 328 -32.06 12.08 -46.11
N GLY A 329 -31.20 12.23 -45.11
CA GLY A 329 -31.64 12.44 -43.71
C GLY A 329 -32.26 11.26 -42.96
N ARG A 330 -32.10 10.00 -43.38
CA ARG A 330 -32.45 8.81 -42.55
C ARG A 330 -31.37 7.72 -42.62
N ILE A 331 -31.02 7.13 -41.48
CA ILE A 331 -30.11 5.98 -41.36
C ILE A 331 -30.94 4.69 -41.52
N GLN A 332 -30.56 3.79 -42.43
CA GLN A 332 -31.10 2.43 -42.52
C GLN A 332 -29.99 1.38 -42.55
N PHE A 333 -30.19 0.26 -41.87
CA PHE A 333 -29.34 -0.93 -41.92
C PHE A 333 -29.92 -1.92 -42.94
N ASN A 334 -29.21 -2.19 -44.03
CA ASN A 334 -29.57 -3.28 -44.95
C ASN A 334 -28.54 -4.42 -44.87
N HIS A 335 -28.99 -5.59 -44.42
CA HIS A 335 -28.28 -6.86 -44.57
C HIS A 335 -28.36 -7.32 -46.03
N MET A 336 -27.21 -7.63 -46.65
CA MET A 336 -27.15 -8.38 -47.90
C MET A 336 -26.47 -9.73 -47.63
N ILE A 337 -27.26 -10.81 -47.80
CA ILE A 337 -26.81 -12.20 -47.83
C ILE A 337 -26.44 -12.54 -49.28
N PHE A 338 -25.33 -13.24 -49.51
CA PHE A 338 -25.18 -14.07 -50.71
C PHE A 338 -24.78 -15.52 -50.36
N PRO A 339 -25.29 -16.51 -51.12
CA PRO A 339 -25.35 -17.92 -50.73
C PRO A 339 -24.24 -18.78 -51.36
N GLY A 340 -23.94 -19.95 -50.78
CA GLY A 340 -23.44 -21.08 -51.55
C GLY A 340 -22.45 -22.03 -50.88
N LEU A 341 -22.93 -23.26 -50.63
CA LEU A 341 -22.20 -24.55 -50.53
C LEU A 341 -21.37 -24.77 -49.24
N SER A 342 -21.45 -25.90 -48.53
CA SER A 342 -22.16 -27.18 -48.72
C SER A 342 -22.17 -27.95 -47.39
N GLN A 343 -23.22 -28.76 -47.19
CA GLN A 343 -23.42 -29.67 -46.06
C GLN A 343 -22.28 -30.68 -45.86
N VAL A 344 -21.97 -31.06 -44.61
CA VAL A 344 -21.83 -32.47 -44.18
C VAL A 344 -22.11 -32.61 -42.67
N SER A 345 -23.10 -33.46 -42.36
CA SER A 345 -23.36 -34.24 -41.14
C SER A 345 -23.75 -33.56 -39.82
N LEU A 346 -25.07 -33.52 -39.60
CA LEU A 346 -25.67 -33.37 -38.27
C LEU A 346 -26.78 -34.42 -38.10
N THR A 347 -26.40 -35.59 -37.58
CA THR A 347 -27.36 -36.53 -36.99
C THR A 347 -26.67 -37.23 -35.83
N VAL A 348 -27.08 -36.89 -34.60
CA VAL A 348 -27.61 -37.84 -33.61
C VAL A 348 -27.89 -37.08 -32.30
N TRP A 349 -29.19 -36.91 -32.06
CA TRP A 349 -29.86 -37.02 -30.76
C TRP A 349 -29.95 -35.81 -29.82
N LYS A 350 -31.06 -35.08 -30.05
CA LYS A 350 -32.01 -34.65 -29.02
C LYS A 350 -32.34 -35.81 -28.06
N ALA A 351 -31.64 -35.90 -26.94
CA ALA A 351 -32.15 -36.47 -25.69
C ALA A 351 -31.20 -36.04 -24.56
N ASN A 352 -31.59 -35.01 -23.79
CA ASN A 352 -31.21 -34.78 -22.38
C ASN A 352 -31.53 -33.34 -21.89
N LEU A 353 -32.47 -32.61 -22.50
CA LEU A 353 -32.89 -31.29 -22.00
C LEU A 353 -34.06 -31.31 -20.98
N ALA A 354 -34.40 -32.47 -20.41
CA ALA A 354 -35.55 -32.61 -19.50
C ALA A 354 -35.22 -33.14 -18.09
N ARG A 355 -33.95 -33.08 -17.64
CA ARG A 355 -33.57 -33.53 -16.27
C ARG A 355 -32.58 -32.62 -15.50
N MET A 356 -32.35 -31.38 -15.93
CA MET A 356 -31.53 -30.41 -15.16
C MET A 356 -32.30 -29.11 -14.87
N ARG A 357 -33.46 -29.22 -14.20
CA ARG A 357 -34.23 -28.05 -13.73
C ARG A 357 -34.61 -28.07 -12.25
N SER A 358 -33.99 -28.90 -11.41
CA SER A 358 -34.33 -28.91 -9.97
C SER A 358 -33.19 -29.26 -9.00
N ALA A 359 -31.95 -28.84 -9.26
CA ALA A 359 -30.86 -29.05 -8.29
C ALA A 359 -29.73 -27.99 -8.31
N ILE A 360 -29.97 -26.75 -8.78
CA ILE A 360 -28.94 -25.69 -8.79
C ILE A 360 -29.48 -24.43 -8.11
N LEU A 361 -29.88 -24.56 -6.85
CA LEU A 361 -30.35 -23.44 -6.04
C LEU A 361 -29.89 -23.43 -4.57
N PRO A 362 -28.86 -24.23 -4.17
CA PRO A 362 -28.12 -23.88 -2.95
C PRO A 362 -26.58 -23.92 -3.05
N ILE A 363 -25.95 -23.78 -4.23
CA ILE A 363 -24.46 -23.75 -4.34
C ILE A 363 -23.88 -22.34 -4.56
N VAL A 364 -24.71 -21.30 -4.76
CA VAL A 364 -24.23 -19.92 -4.96
C VAL A 364 -24.07 -19.12 -3.64
N ALA A 365 -24.32 -19.73 -2.48
CA ALA A 365 -24.28 -19.04 -1.18
C ALA A 365 -23.00 -19.30 -0.34
N ALA A 366 -21.89 -19.74 -0.94
CA ALA A 366 -20.64 -20.01 -0.23
C ALA A 366 -19.39 -19.41 -0.90
N ILE A 367 -19.52 -18.22 -1.51
CA ILE A 367 -18.38 -17.34 -1.79
C ILE A 367 -18.48 -16.18 -0.82
N LEU A 368 -18.17 -16.46 0.46
CA LEU A 368 -17.90 -15.43 1.46
C LEU A 368 -16.44 -15.01 1.30
N ALA A 369 -16.25 -13.71 1.11
CA ALA A 369 -14.98 -13.05 0.94
C ALA A 369 -13.96 -13.45 2.02
N GLN A 370 -12.85 -14.03 1.60
CA GLN A 370 -11.59 -13.94 2.33
C GLN A 370 -10.83 -12.75 1.74
N GLN A 371 -11.02 -11.57 2.34
CA GLN A 371 -10.17 -10.40 2.12
C GLN A 371 -8.92 -10.64 2.95
N VAL A 372 -7.80 -10.98 2.31
CA VAL A 372 -6.59 -11.34 3.05
C VAL A 372 -5.59 -10.19 2.89
N ALA A 373 -5.48 -9.36 3.94
CA ALA A 373 -4.54 -8.25 4.01
C ALA A 373 -3.14 -8.76 4.36
N GLY A 374 -2.13 -8.33 3.61
CA GLY A 374 -0.76 -8.83 3.68
C GLY A 374 0.17 -8.14 4.67
N HIS A 375 -0.21 -6.96 5.17
CA HIS A 375 0.64 -6.13 6.01
C HIS A 375 0.68 -6.62 7.45
N ALA A 376 1.86 -6.67 8.05
CA ALA A 376 2.04 -7.16 9.41
C ALA A 376 3.36 -6.71 10.02
N THR A 377 3.41 -6.66 11.35
CA THR A 377 4.56 -6.20 12.11
C THR A 377 4.89 -7.18 13.20
N PHE A 378 6.19 -7.44 13.43
CA PHE A 378 6.65 -8.09 14.65
C PHE A 378 6.56 -7.09 15.81
N GLN A 379 5.57 -7.27 16.68
CA GLN A 379 5.15 -6.25 17.64
C GLN A 379 5.70 -6.44 19.03
N ASP A 380 6.13 -7.66 19.36
CA ASP A 380 6.59 -7.94 20.72
C ASP A 380 7.64 -9.04 20.79
N LEU A 381 8.38 -8.98 21.88
CA LEU A 381 9.24 -10.04 22.38
C LEU A 381 8.76 -10.40 23.78
N TRP A 382 8.21 -11.59 23.92
CA TRP A 382 7.77 -12.10 25.20
C TRP A 382 8.98 -12.53 26.01
N VAL A 383 9.52 -11.58 26.76
CA VAL A 383 10.51 -11.81 27.81
C VAL A 383 10.42 -10.69 28.85
N ASN A 384 9.57 -10.87 29.86
CA ASN A 384 9.38 -9.91 30.98
C ASN A 384 8.84 -8.50 30.62
N GLY A 385 8.14 -8.32 29.49
CA GLY A 385 7.44 -7.07 29.12
C GLY A 385 8.03 -6.33 27.91
N SER A 386 7.18 -5.65 27.15
CA SER A 386 7.34 -5.26 25.72
C SER A 386 8.10 -3.96 25.43
N THR A 387 9.08 -3.57 26.25
CA THR A 387 9.72 -2.22 26.11
C THR A 387 10.91 -2.17 25.16
N CYS A 388 11.33 -3.30 24.58
CA CYS A 388 12.60 -3.40 23.85
C CYS A 388 12.47 -3.55 22.34
N VAL A 389 11.24 -3.57 21.80
CA VAL A 389 10.99 -3.67 20.37
C VAL A 389 11.18 -2.31 19.69
N ARG A 390 11.93 -2.30 18.60
CA ARG A 390 12.01 -1.20 17.64
C ARG A 390 10.89 -1.42 16.62
N LEU A 391 9.67 -1.08 17.02
CA LEU A 391 8.48 -1.23 16.17
C LEU A 391 8.66 -0.43 14.89
N PRO A 392 8.60 -1.02 13.68
CA PRO A 392 8.55 -0.31 12.40
C PRO A 392 7.55 0.86 12.38
N LEU A 393 7.81 1.87 11.54
CA LEU A 393 6.89 3.00 11.37
C LEU A 393 5.58 2.58 10.70
N THR A 394 5.69 1.58 9.83
CA THR A 394 4.61 1.05 9.03
C THR A 394 4.67 -0.47 9.12
N ASN A 395 3.53 -1.12 8.88
CA ASN A 395 3.45 -2.57 8.70
C ASN A 395 3.68 -2.99 7.23
N ASN A 396 4.26 -2.10 6.42
CA ASN A 396 4.62 -2.36 5.03
C ASN A 396 5.92 -3.15 4.94
N PRO A 397 6.11 -3.93 3.86
CA PRO A 397 7.34 -4.65 3.64
C PRO A 397 8.46 -3.74 3.15
N VAL A 398 9.70 -4.12 3.49
CA VAL A 398 10.90 -3.72 2.74
C VAL A 398 11.01 -4.64 1.53
N THR A 399 11.22 -4.10 0.34
CA THR A 399 11.39 -4.89 -0.90
C THR A 399 12.80 -4.75 -1.51
N ASP A 400 13.47 -3.63 -1.25
CA ASP A 400 14.86 -3.42 -1.66
C ASP A 400 15.83 -4.05 -0.66
N VAL A 401 16.36 -5.23 -1.01
CA VAL A 401 17.36 -5.96 -0.21
C VAL A 401 18.72 -5.25 -0.10
N THR A 402 18.92 -4.15 -0.84
CA THR A 402 20.12 -3.30 -0.77
C THR A 402 19.93 -2.09 0.16
N SER A 403 18.71 -1.81 0.61
CA SER A 403 18.42 -0.72 1.54
C SER A 403 18.99 -0.97 2.94
N ASN A 404 19.35 0.12 3.64
CA ASN A 404 19.67 0.06 5.07
C ASN A 404 18.48 -0.37 5.94
N ASP A 405 17.25 -0.26 5.42
CA ASP A 405 16.04 -0.72 6.11
C ASP A 405 16.04 -2.23 6.36
N MET A 406 16.84 -2.99 5.61
CA MET A 406 17.07 -4.40 5.85
C MET A 406 17.56 -4.73 7.25
N ARG A 407 18.13 -3.78 8.00
CA ARG A 407 18.60 -4.00 9.38
C ARG A 407 17.44 -4.08 10.36
N CYS A 408 16.73 -2.97 10.54
CA CYS A 408 15.70 -2.80 11.55
C CYS A 408 14.49 -2.01 11.03
N ASN A 409 14.18 -2.14 9.73
CA ASN A 409 13.09 -1.43 9.05
C ASN A 409 13.13 0.09 9.28
N GLY A 410 14.32 0.67 9.08
CA GLY A 410 14.59 2.11 9.26
C GLY A 410 14.57 2.61 10.70
N ARG A 411 14.39 1.74 11.72
CA ARG A 411 14.22 2.17 13.11
C ARG A 411 15.50 2.32 13.92
N SER A 412 15.57 3.44 14.63
CA SER A 412 16.55 3.73 15.68
C SER A 412 16.19 3.03 17.00
N GLY A 413 17.09 3.14 17.98
CA GLY A 413 16.91 2.50 19.27
C GLY A 413 15.80 3.08 20.13
N VAL A 414 15.26 2.23 20.99
CA VAL A 414 14.26 2.57 22.01
C VAL A 414 14.92 2.63 23.39
N SER A 415 14.23 3.18 24.39
CA SER A 415 14.79 3.32 25.74
C SER A 415 14.89 1.99 26.51
N GLY A 416 14.01 1.02 26.21
CA GLY A 416 13.97 -0.26 26.90
C GLY A 416 14.94 -1.30 26.31
N LYS A 417 15.50 -2.16 27.17
CA LYS A 417 16.23 -3.36 26.77
C LYS A 417 15.64 -4.57 27.49
N CYS A 418 15.44 -5.66 26.77
CA CYS A 418 14.95 -6.91 27.32
C CYS A 418 16.13 -7.72 27.88
N SER A 419 16.06 -8.05 29.17
CA SER A 419 17.06 -8.93 29.79
C SER A 419 16.75 -10.38 29.48
N VAL A 420 17.72 -11.08 28.91
CA VAL A 420 17.61 -12.51 28.56
C VAL A 420 18.82 -13.26 29.11
N VAL A 421 18.64 -14.54 29.42
CA VAL A 421 19.74 -15.43 29.80
C VAL A 421 20.16 -16.23 28.57
N ALA A 422 21.46 -16.39 28.32
CA ALA A 422 21.95 -17.29 27.27
C ALA A 422 21.37 -18.71 27.48
N GLY A 423 20.84 -19.32 26.42
CA GLY A 423 20.13 -20.61 26.48
C GLY A 423 18.63 -20.49 26.72
N GLN A 424 18.12 -19.32 27.10
CA GLN A 424 16.69 -19.06 27.28
C GLN A 424 15.95 -19.08 25.94
N THR A 425 14.71 -19.54 25.95
CA THR A 425 13.78 -19.36 24.84
C THR A 425 13.02 -18.05 25.01
N VAL A 426 13.02 -17.22 23.98
CA VAL A 426 12.19 -16.02 23.85
C VAL A 426 11.15 -16.23 22.77
N THR A 427 10.04 -15.49 22.80
CA THR A 427 8.98 -15.63 21.78
C THR A 427 8.82 -14.32 21.03
N VAL A 428 9.00 -14.32 19.72
CA VAL A 428 8.66 -13.17 18.87
C VAL A 428 7.19 -13.26 18.47
N GLU A 429 6.49 -12.14 18.43
CA GLU A 429 5.07 -12.10 18.06
C GLU A 429 4.82 -11.10 16.93
N MET A 430 4.04 -11.53 15.94
CA MET A 430 3.65 -10.76 14.77
C MET A 430 2.14 -10.72 14.64
N HIS A 431 1.60 -9.57 14.25
CA HIS A 431 0.18 -9.41 13.89
C HIS A 431 0.03 -8.33 12.81
N GLN A 432 -1.11 -8.35 12.11
CA GLN A 432 -1.35 -7.46 10.97
C GLN A 432 -1.33 -5.98 11.34
N GLN A 433 -1.94 -5.63 12.47
CA GLN A 433 -2.13 -4.24 12.90
C GLN A 433 -1.44 -3.97 14.21
N ASN A 434 -0.75 -2.83 14.32
CA ASN A 434 -0.09 -2.43 15.57
C ASN A 434 -1.11 -2.38 16.73
N GLY A 435 -0.80 -3.08 17.82
CA GLY A 435 -1.67 -3.23 18.98
C GLY A 435 -2.69 -4.36 18.89
N ASP A 436 -2.91 -4.94 17.71
CA ASP A 436 -3.70 -6.18 17.57
C ASP A 436 -2.84 -7.39 17.96
N ARG A 437 -3.44 -8.28 18.74
CA ARG A 437 -2.85 -9.55 19.17
C ARG A 437 -3.84 -10.71 19.17
N SER A 438 -4.93 -10.56 18.42
CA SER A 438 -5.98 -11.56 18.34
C SER A 438 -5.49 -12.83 17.68
N CYS A 439 -5.74 -13.99 18.30
CA CYS A 439 -5.57 -15.28 17.62
C CYS A 439 -6.70 -15.58 16.62
N GLY A 440 -7.73 -14.71 16.55
CA GLY A 440 -8.84 -14.84 15.62
C GLY A 440 -8.53 -14.29 14.22
N THR A 441 -7.42 -13.58 14.07
CA THR A 441 -6.92 -13.04 12.81
C THR A 441 -5.58 -13.71 12.47
N GLU A 442 -5.28 -13.83 11.18
CA GLU A 442 -3.96 -14.30 10.76
C GLU A 442 -2.91 -13.29 11.20
N ALA A 443 -1.79 -13.76 11.72
CA ALA A 443 -0.66 -12.92 12.12
C ALA A 443 -0.08 -12.16 10.92
N ILE A 444 -0.01 -12.85 9.78
CA ILE A 444 0.25 -12.29 8.46
C ILE A 444 -0.72 -12.95 7.47
N GLY A 445 -1.64 -12.14 6.92
CA GLY A 445 -2.65 -12.60 5.99
C GLY A 445 -2.14 -12.63 4.55
N GLY A 446 -3.02 -12.44 3.58
CA GLY A 446 -2.68 -12.32 2.17
C GLY A 446 -2.15 -13.58 1.50
N ALA A 447 -2.23 -14.77 2.12
CA ALA A 447 -1.45 -15.92 1.67
C ALA A 447 0.06 -15.59 1.55
N HIS A 448 0.60 -14.82 2.50
CA HIS A 448 2.00 -14.41 2.56
C HIS A 448 2.91 -15.56 2.98
N TRP A 449 3.03 -16.53 2.10
CA TRP A 449 3.80 -17.75 2.30
C TRP A 449 5.29 -17.48 2.18
N GLY A 450 6.06 -17.98 3.15
CA GLY A 450 7.50 -17.90 3.14
C GLY A 450 8.14 -18.19 4.50
N PRO A 451 9.47 -18.05 4.60
CA PRO A 451 10.21 -18.39 5.82
C PRO A 451 10.05 -17.32 6.91
N VAL A 452 10.19 -17.77 8.16
CA VAL A 452 10.46 -16.96 9.34
C VAL A 452 11.93 -17.16 9.73
N ASN A 453 12.70 -16.08 9.76
CA ASN A 453 14.12 -16.09 10.12
C ASN A 453 14.37 -15.17 11.31
N VAL A 454 15.27 -15.57 12.21
CA VAL A 454 15.70 -14.72 13.33
C VAL A 454 17.21 -14.67 13.41
N TYR A 455 17.74 -13.46 13.55
CA TYR A 455 19.17 -13.17 13.61
C TYR A 455 19.53 -12.45 14.90
N MET A 456 20.79 -12.57 15.32
CA MET A 456 21.36 -11.77 16.40
C MET A 456 22.64 -11.06 15.94
N SER A 457 22.91 -9.89 16.52
CA SER A 457 24.15 -9.13 16.33
C SER A 457 24.67 -8.66 17.68
N LYS A 458 25.94 -8.97 17.99
CA LYS A 458 26.59 -8.47 19.22
C LYS A 458 26.99 -7.02 19.00
N VAL A 459 26.63 -6.14 19.94
CA VAL A 459 26.86 -4.70 19.84
C VAL A 459 27.46 -4.15 21.13
N ALA A 460 28.10 -2.98 21.03
CA ALA A 460 28.60 -2.28 22.21
C ALA A 460 27.45 -1.75 23.08
N ASP A 461 26.41 -1.20 22.44
CA ASP A 461 25.21 -0.70 23.10
C ASP A 461 23.98 -0.91 22.20
N ALA A 462 23.05 -1.76 22.64
CA ALA A 462 21.84 -2.08 21.89
C ALA A 462 20.85 -0.90 21.77
N SER A 463 21.02 0.18 22.55
CA SER A 463 20.18 1.38 22.44
C SER A 463 20.65 2.35 21.35
N THR A 464 21.91 2.29 20.93
CA THR A 464 22.47 3.20 19.92
C THR A 464 22.90 2.50 18.64
N ALA A 465 23.08 1.18 18.66
CA ALA A 465 23.45 0.42 17.48
C ALA A 465 22.41 0.56 16.36
N ASP A 466 22.88 0.84 15.14
CA ASP A 466 22.06 0.98 13.93
C ASP A 466 21.86 -0.33 13.16
N GLY A 467 22.45 -1.43 13.66
CA GLY A 467 22.43 -2.74 13.00
C GLY A 467 23.45 -2.92 11.87
N SER A 468 24.42 -2.02 11.72
CA SER A 468 25.53 -2.18 10.76
C SER A 468 26.54 -3.26 11.16
N THR A 469 26.52 -3.71 12.41
CA THR A 469 27.36 -4.80 12.92
C THR A 469 26.92 -6.15 12.35
N GLY A 470 27.87 -7.09 12.25
CA GLY A 470 27.60 -8.41 11.68
C GLY A 470 26.49 -9.18 12.41
N TRP A 471 25.68 -9.91 11.64
CA TRP A 471 24.53 -10.71 12.07
C TRP A 471 24.78 -12.20 11.86
N PHE A 472 24.31 -13.04 12.78
CA PHE A 472 24.29 -14.50 12.62
C PHE A 472 22.87 -15.03 12.84
N LYS A 473 22.46 -16.03 12.03
CA LYS A 473 21.11 -16.60 12.11
C LYS A 473 21.00 -17.52 13.32
N VAL A 474 20.03 -17.30 14.19
CA VAL A 474 19.78 -18.10 15.40
C VAL A 474 18.52 -18.94 15.30
N HIS A 475 17.61 -18.60 14.39
CA HIS A 475 16.42 -19.40 14.13
C HIS A 475 16.00 -19.38 12.66
N ALA A 476 15.44 -20.51 12.20
CA ALA A 476 14.74 -20.61 10.94
C ALA A 476 13.53 -21.57 11.03
N ASP A 477 12.39 -21.11 10.54
CA ASP A 477 11.26 -21.93 10.13
C ASP A 477 10.99 -21.64 8.65
N SER A 478 11.25 -22.60 7.77
CA SER A 478 11.42 -22.32 6.35
C SER A 478 10.26 -22.86 5.52
N TRP A 479 10.43 -24.06 4.98
CA TRP A 479 9.56 -24.70 4.01
C TRP A 479 9.65 -26.21 4.16
N ALA A 480 8.53 -26.89 3.99
CA ALA A 480 8.49 -28.33 3.81
C ALA A 480 7.43 -28.68 2.76
N LYS A 481 7.77 -29.60 1.85
CA LYS A 481 6.83 -30.07 0.83
C LYS A 481 5.58 -30.64 1.50
N ASN A 482 4.41 -30.19 1.09
CA ASN A 482 3.15 -30.85 1.37
C ASN A 482 2.92 -31.89 0.27
N PRO A 483 2.94 -33.21 0.57
CA PRO A 483 2.76 -34.25 -0.45
C PRO A 483 1.39 -34.21 -1.15
N ALA A 484 0.41 -33.56 -0.54
CA ALA A 484 -0.93 -33.38 -1.10
C ALA A 484 -1.10 -32.07 -1.89
N GLY A 485 -0.09 -31.19 -1.87
CA GLY A 485 -0.14 -29.87 -2.51
C GLY A 485 0.26 -29.91 -3.99
N ASN A 486 -0.42 -29.09 -4.81
CA ASN A 486 -0.19 -29.00 -6.25
C ASN A 486 0.80 -27.90 -6.64
N SER A 487 0.97 -26.88 -5.81
CA SER A 487 1.98 -25.83 -5.94
C SER A 487 2.76 -25.64 -4.64
N ALA A 488 3.73 -24.73 -4.62
CA ALA A 488 4.38 -24.35 -3.38
C ALA A 488 3.50 -23.46 -2.50
N ASP A 489 2.42 -22.87 -3.02
CA ASP A 489 1.41 -22.21 -2.18
C ASP A 489 0.82 -23.21 -1.17
N ASP A 490 0.57 -24.45 -1.60
CA ASP A 490 -0.01 -25.50 -0.76
C ASP A 490 0.97 -26.12 0.23
N ASP A 491 2.26 -25.81 0.10
CA ASP A 491 3.31 -26.36 0.95
C ASP A 491 3.29 -25.73 2.35
N TRP A 492 4.02 -26.37 3.26
CA TRP A 492 4.17 -25.86 4.61
C TRP A 492 5.24 -24.76 4.61
N TRP A 493 4.92 -23.64 5.24
CA TRP A 493 5.78 -22.46 5.34
C TRP A 493 5.87 -21.99 6.77
N GLY A 494 6.98 -21.36 7.14
CA GLY A 494 7.14 -20.76 8.47
C GLY A 494 6.03 -19.76 8.81
N THR A 495 5.53 -19.00 7.84
CA THR A 495 4.39 -18.09 8.05
C THR A 495 3.06 -18.80 8.30
N ARG A 496 2.86 -20.02 7.75
CA ARG A 496 1.70 -20.86 8.10
C ARG A 496 1.78 -21.29 9.56
N ASP A 497 2.97 -21.71 9.99
CA ASP A 497 3.19 -22.09 11.39
C ASP A 497 3.05 -20.88 12.32
N LEU A 498 3.50 -19.70 11.89
CA LEU A 498 3.30 -18.44 12.60
C LEU A 498 1.81 -18.11 12.78
N ASN A 499 1.01 -18.19 11.71
CA ASN A 499 -0.45 -18.02 11.78
C ASN A 499 -1.11 -19.06 12.69
N ASN A 500 -0.75 -20.34 12.53
CA ASN A 500 -1.27 -21.44 13.35
C ASN A 500 -0.94 -21.28 14.84
N CYS A 501 0.16 -20.61 15.15
CA CYS A 501 0.62 -20.37 16.51
C CYS A 501 0.28 -18.96 17.02
N CYS A 502 -0.80 -18.35 16.53
CA CYS A 502 -1.28 -17.04 16.98
C CYS A 502 -0.20 -15.94 16.85
N GLY A 503 0.52 -15.96 15.74
CA GLY A 503 1.56 -14.99 15.45
C GLY A 503 2.85 -15.17 16.22
N ARG A 504 3.01 -16.27 16.96
CA ARG A 504 4.13 -16.46 17.88
C ARG A 504 5.12 -17.50 17.38
N MET A 505 6.40 -17.22 17.60
CA MET A 505 7.50 -18.13 17.29
C MET A 505 8.55 -18.14 18.39
N ASN A 506 8.80 -19.30 18.98
CA ASN A 506 9.85 -19.52 19.96
C ASN A 506 11.23 -19.57 19.32
N VAL A 507 12.14 -18.79 19.88
CA VAL A 507 13.52 -18.61 19.45
C VAL A 507 14.43 -18.93 20.63
N LYS A 508 15.36 -19.86 20.44
CA LYS A 508 16.37 -20.16 21.46
C LYS A 508 17.53 -19.17 21.34
N ILE A 509 17.79 -18.42 22.41
CA ILE A 509 19.03 -17.65 22.53
C ILE A 509 20.16 -18.66 22.72
N PRO A 510 21.23 -18.66 21.88
CA PRO A 510 22.33 -19.60 22.05
C PRO A 510 22.92 -19.57 23.46
N SER A 511 23.27 -20.73 24.01
CA SER A 511 23.76 -20.85 25.40
C SER A 511 25.26 -20.58 25.54
N ASP A 512 25.98 -20.49 24.44
CA ASP A 512 27.44 -20.45 24.35
C ASP A 512 27.99 -19.10 23.85
N ILE A 513 27.11 -18.17 23.43
CA ILE A 513 27.49 -16.80 23.06
C ILE A 513 27.90 -16.00 24.29
N ALA A 514 28.76 -15.00 24.09
CA ALA A 514 29.21 -14.12 25.17
C ALA A 514 28.09 -13.23 25.72
N ALA A 515 28.08 -13.00 27.03
CA ALA A 515 27.24 -11.98 27.66
C ALA A 515 27.47 -10.58 27.04
N GLY A 516 26.46 -9.71 27.13
CA GLY A 516 26.51 -8.31 26.69
C GLY A 516 25.28 -7.89 25.89
N ASP A 517 25.42 -6.77 25.20
CA ASP A 517 24.33 -6.18 24.42
C ASP A 517 24.21 -6.81 23.03
N TYR A 518 22.97 -7.04 22.62
CA TYR A 518 22.63 -7.61 21.32
C TYR A 518 21.44 -6.91 20.67
N LEU A 519 21.44 -6.84 19.35
CA LEU A 519 20.21 -6.70 18.56
C LEU A 519 19.73 -8.09 18.16
N LEU A 520 18.43 -8.34 18.28
CA LEU A 520 17.74 -9.49 17.69
C LEU A 520 16.84 -8.98 16.57
N ARG A 521 16.88 -9.59 15.38
CA ARG A 521 16.07 -9.23 14.22
C ARG A 521 15.19 -10.41 13.85
N ALA A 522 13.88 -10.27 14.00
CA ALA A 522 12.90 -11.23 13.50
C ALA A 522 12.39 -10.78 12.13
N GLU A 523 12.26 -11.70 11.20
CA GLU A 523 11.86 -11.44 9.83
C GLU A 523 10.93 -12.52 9.28
N VAL A 524 9.93 -12.09 8.54
CA VAL A 524 9.20 -12.90 7.57
C VAL A 524 9.57 -12.42 6.16
N ILE A 525 9.75 -13.35 5.24
CA ILE A 525 9.87 -13.06 3.80
C ILE A 525 8.63 -13.61 3.12
N ALA A 526 7.70 -12.76 2.73
CA ALA A 526 6.52 -13.16 1.98
C ALA A 526 6.85 -13.27 0.48
N LEU A 527 6.56 -14.43 -0.11
CA LEU A 527 7.01 -14.81 -1.45
C LEU A 527 5.91 -14.84 -2.50
N HIS A 528 4.67 -14.49 -2.13
CA HIS A 528 3.50 -14.52 -3.02
C HIS A 528 3.61 -13.59 -4.26
N VAL A 529 4.59 -12.68 -4.29
CA VAL A 529 4.95 -11.86 -5.47
C VAL A 529 6.42 -11.99 -5.86
N ALA A 530 7.16 -12.94 -5.27
CA ALA A 530 8.59 -13.12 -5.45
C ALA A 530 9.00 -13.74 -6.81
N GLY A 531 8.06 -13.96 -7.72
CA GLY A 531 8.34 -14.45 -9.08
C GLY A 531 9.17 -13.48 -9.94
N SER A 532 9.27 -12.22 -9.50
CA SER A 532 10.03 -11.15 -10.15
C SER A 532 11.02 -10.50 -9.18
N THR A 533 12.10 -9.93 -9.73
CA THR A 533 13.13 -9.25 -8.92
C THR A 533 12.49 -8.08 -8.17
N GLY A 534 12.80 -7.94 -6.87
CA GLY A 534 12.17 -6.95 -5.99
C GLY A 534 10.74 -7.31 -5.54
N GLY A 535 10.24 -8.49 -5.92
CA GLY A 535 8.92 -8.96 -5.53
C GLY A 535 8.85 -9.56 -4.12
N ALA A 536 9.93 -10.12 -3.59
CA ALA A 536 9.93 -10.59 -2.19
C ALA A 536 9.66 -9.43 -1.22
N GLN A 537 8.74 -9.66 -0.30
CA GLN A 537 8.30 -8.68 0.68
C GLN A 537 8.82 -9.07 2.06
N LEU A 538 9.69 -8.24 2.65
CA LEU A 538 10.39 -8.56 3.88
C LEU A 538 9.80 -7.73 5.03
N TYR A 539 9.26 -8.41 6.04
CA TYR A 539 8.68 -7.81 7.24
C TYR A 539 9.59 -8.10 8.41
N MET A 540 10.32 -7.10 8.90
CA MET A 540 11.24 -7.28 10.03
C MET A 540 11.05 -6.26 11.15
N SER A 541 11.41 -6.67 12.36
CA SER A 541 11.54 -5.78 13.52
C SER A 541 12.76 -6.18 14.34
N CYS A 542 13.37 -5.18 14.99
CA CYS A 542 14.53 -5.38 15.85
C CYS A 542 14.15 -5.29 17.31
N TYR A 543 14.90 -5.99 18.16
CA TYR A 543 14.74 -6.00 19.61
C TYR A 543 16.08 -5.76 20.28
N GLN A 544 16.07 -4.97 21.35
CA GLN A 544 17.27 -4.61 22.10
C GLN A 544 17.41 -5.53 23.30
N LEU A 545 18.46 -6.35 23.32
CA LEU A 545 18.66 -7.36 24.35
C LEU A 545 19.90 -7.04 25.19
N VAL A 546 19.81 -7.37 26.47
CA VAL A 546 20.97 -7.58 27.35
C VAL A 546 21.02 -9.07 27.67
N VAL A 547 22.02 -9.76 27.11
CA VAL A 547 22.25 -11.19 27.33
C VAL A 547 23.15 -11.37 28.54
N SER A 548 22.70 -12.16 29.51
CA SER A 548 23.46 -12.55 30.70
C SER A 548 23.82 -14.05 30.65
N GLY A 549 24.87 -14.43 31.39
CA GLY A 549 25.44 -15.78 31.31
C GLY A 549 26.08 -16.06 29.94
N GLY A 550 26.17 -17.34 29.58
CA GLY A 550 26.66 -17.75 28.27
C GLY A 550 28.09 -18.28 28.27
N GLY A 551 28.76 -18.18 27.12
CA GLY A 551 30.12 -18.67 26.89
C GLY A 551 31.01 -17.62 26.25
N SER A 552 31.89 -18.05 25.35
CA SER A 552 32.82 -17.17 24.62
C SER A 552 32.73 -17.34 23.11
N ALA A 553 31.66 -17.97 22.61
CA ALA A 553 31.49 -18.19 21.18
C ALA A 553 31.29 -16.85 20.45
N SER A 554 31.94 -16.75 19.29
CA SER A 554 31.79 -15.64 18.33
C SER A 554 31.38 -16.22 16.98
N PRO A 555 30.06 -16.35 16.72
CA PRO A 555 29.56 -16.92 15.46
C PRO A 555 30.04 -16.13 14.24
N ALA A 556 30.19 -16.81 13.10
CA ALA A 556 30.45 -16.15 11.82
C ALA A 556 29.23 -15.30 11.40
N THR A 557 29.48 -14.12 10.84
CA THR A 557 28.44 -13.13 10.57
C THR A 557 28.32 -12.73 9.10
N VAL A 558 27.15 -12.23 8.75
CA VAL A 558 26.82 -11.54 7.48
C VAL A 558 26.36 -10.11 7.77
N ASN A 559 26.29 -9.25 6.75
CA ASN A 559 25.83 -7.87 6.92
C ASN A 559 24.45 -7.66 6.28
N PHE A 560 23.63 -6.78 6.86
CA PHE A 560 22.42 -6.28 6.22
C PHE A 560 22.60 -4.77 5.97
N PRO A 561 22.44 -4.28 4.73
CA PRO A 561 22.29 -5.03 3.48
C PRO A 561 23.55 -5.86 3.13
N GLY A 562 23.40 -6.86 2.24
CA GLY A 562 24.50 -7.68 1.70
C GLY A 562 24.36 -9.19 1.93
N ALA A 563 23.59 -9.62 2.93
CA ALA A 563 23.34 -11.03 3.22
C ALA A 563 22.41 -11.68 2.20
N TYR A 564 21.55 -10.88 1.55
CA TYR A 564 20.63 -11.29 0.50
C TYR A 564 20.99 -10.58 -0.81
N LYS A 565 20.76 -11.25 -1.92
CA LYS A 565 20.71 -10.67 -3.26
C LYS A 565 19.29 -10.77 -3.80
N ALA A 566 18.90 -9.79 -4.62
CA ALA A 566 17.57 -9.79 -5.23
C ALA A 566 17.36 -11.00 -6.16
N THR A 567 18.44 -11.67 -6.57
CA THR A 567 18.44 -12.88 -7.41
C THR A 567 18.71 -14.17 -6.63
N ASP A 568 18.79 -14.13 -5.29
CA ASP A 568 18.97 -15.36 -4.52
C ASP A 568 17.75 -16.28 -4.73
N PRO A 569 17.92 -17.61 -4.85
CA PRO A 569 16.81 -18.52 -5.16
C PRO A 569 15.73 -18.60 -4.07
N GLY A 570 16.00 -18.07 -2.87
CA GLY A 570 15.02 -17.91 -1.80
C GLY A 570 14.31 -16.56 -1.77
N ILE A 571 14.72 -15.62 -2.63
CA ILE A 571 14.24 -14.23 -2.76
C ILE A 571 13.56 -14.03 -4.11
N LEU A 572 14.11 -14.55 -5.21
CA LEU A 572 13.49 -14.60 -6.53
C LEU A 572 13.00 -16.02 -6.80
N ILE A 573 11.72 -16.26 -6.56
CA ILE A 573 11.09 -17.57 -6.68
C ILE A 573 9.59 -17.45 -6.96
N ASN A 574 9.10 -18.30 -7.88
CA ASN A 574 7.66 -18.45 -8.12
C ASN A 574 7.10 -19.58 -7.24
N ILE A 575 6.44 -19.24 -6.14
CA ILE A 575 5.80 -20.21 -5.24
C ILE A 575 4.45 -20.74 -5.78
N HIS A 576 3.88 -20.12 -6.81
CA HIS A 576 2.63 -20.58 -7.43
C HIS A 576 2.81 -21.80 -8.33
N ALA A 577 4.06 -22.17 -8.61
CA ALA A 577 4.41 -23.42 -9.27
C ALA A 577 4.83 -24.48 -8.26
N ALA A 578 4.79 -25.74 -8.66
CA ALA A 578 5.41 -26.80 -7.88
C ALA A 578 6.93 -26.61 -7.85
N ILE A 579 7.52 -26.62 -6.64
CA ILE A 579 8.96 -26.59 -6.44
C ILE A 579 9.43 -27.92 -5.83
N SER A 580 10.63 -28.35 -6.21
CA SER A 580 11.27 -29.55 -5.65
C SER A 580 12.05 -29.25 -4.36
N SER A 581 12.48 -28.00 -4.18
CA SER A 581 13.20 -27.54 -3.02
C SER A 581 13.07 -26.03 -2.87
N TYR A 582 13.22 -25.55 -1.64
CA TYR A 582 13.33 -24.13 -1.32
C TYR A 582 14.65 -23.87 -0.60
N VAL A 583 15.37 -22.82 -1.02
CA VAL A 583 16.65 -22.41 -0.41
C VAL A 583 16.39 -21.18 0.47
N ASN A 584 16.36 -21.36 1.78
CA ASN A 584 16.17 -20.24 2.71
C ASN A 584 17.35 -19.24 2.58
N PRO A 585 17.11 -17.95 2.32
CA PRO A 585 18.16 -16.98 2.07
C PRO A 585 19.01 -16.68 3.32
N GLY A 586 20.24 -16.21 3.09
CA GLY A 586 21.21 -15.90 4.15
C GLY A 586 21.99 -17.12 4.68
N PRO A 587 22.74 -16.95 5.78
CA PRO A 587 23.56 -18.02 6.33
C PRO A 587 22.70 -19.15 6.93
N ALA A 588 23.33 -20.30 7.11
CA ALA A 588 22.76 -21.39 7.91
C ALA A 588 22.53 -20.94 9.37
N VAL A 589 21.59 -21.60 10.04
CA VAL A 589 21.37 -21.40 11.48
C VAL A 589 22.64 -21.79 12.24
N TYR A 590 23.09 -20.90 13.12
CA TYR A 590 24.21 -21.14 14.02
C TYR A 590 23.98 -22.41 14.84
N ALA A 591 25.03 -23.20 15.09
CA ALA A 591 24.92 -24.49 15.77
C ALA A 591 24.25 -24.41 17.16
N GLY A 592 24.40 -23.29 17.88
CA GLY A 592 23.73 -23.04 19.16
C GLY A 592 22.28 -22.53 19.07
N GLY A 593 21.78 -22.27 17.86
CA GLY A 593 20.41 -21.82 17.57
C GLY A 593 19.41 -22.97 17.47
N SER A 594 18.27 -22.72 16.81
CA SER A 594 17.23 -23.73 16.58
C SER A 594 16.62 -23.65 15.17
N SER A 595 16.20 -24.79 14.63
CA SER A 595 15.39 -24.83 13.40
C SER A 595 14.06 -25.50 13.68
N LYS A 596 12.98 -24.95 13.16
CA LYS A 596 11.65 -25.56 13.18
C LYS A 596 11.35 -26.14 11.79
N VAL A 597 10.64 -27.27 11.78
CA VAL A 597 10.18 -27.91 10.54
C VAL A 597 8.80 -27.37 10.24
N ALA A 598 8.63 -26.68 9.11
CA ALA A 598 7.35 -26.12 8.70
C ALA A 598 6.25 -27.20 8.66
N GLY A 599 5.06 -26.86 9.15
CA GLY A 599 3.93 -27.79 9.32
C GLY A 599 3.95 -28.51 10.65
N SER A 600 4.91 -28.22 11.54
CA SER A 600 4.93 -28.78 12.88
C SER A 600 3.91 -28.10 13.77
N LYS A 601 3.34 -28.86 14.72
CA LYS A 601 2.45 -28.28 15.73
C LYS A 601 3.18 -27.22 16.55
N CYS A 602 2.42 -26.25 17.05
CA CYS A 602 2.90 -25.33 18.07
C CYS A 602 3.41 -26.10 19.29
N SER A 603 4.40 -25.54 19.98
CA SER A 603 4.95 -26.10 21.21
C SER A 603 3.82 -26.44 22.22
N ALA A 604 4.00 -27.48 23.04
CA ALA A 604 2.99 -27.92 24.01
C ALA A 604 2.66 -26.78 25.00
N GLY A 605 1.40 -26.35 25.05
CA GLY A 605 0.95 -25.13 25.75
C GLY A 605 0.62 -23.95 24.82
N GLY A 606 0.77 -24.13 23.50
CA GLY A 606 0.86 -23.04 22.53
C GLY A 606 2.29 -22.52 22.48
N GLU A 607 2.64 -21.74 21.46
CA GLU A 607 3.74 -20.79 21.59
C GLU A 607 3.28 -19.74 22.62
N ALA A 608 3.19 -20.14 23.89
CA ALA A 608 2.68 -19.33 24.96
C ALA A 608 3.74 -18.28 25.28
N ALA A 609 3.28 -17.06 25.55
CA ALA A 609 4.06 -16.04 26.23
C ALA A 609 4.89 -16.70 27.33
N THR A 610 6.22 -16.71 27.19
CA THR A 610 7.08 -17.28 28.24
C THR A 610 6.87 -16.43 29.49
N THR A 611 6.17 -16.99 30.48
CA THR A 611 6.00 -16.33 31.77
C THR A 611 7.32 -16.41 32.50
N THR A 612 7.89 -15.23 32.78
CA THR A 612 8.99 -14.99 33.73
C THR A 612 10.08 -16.06 33.74
N GLY A 613 11.11 -15.85 32.93
CA GLY A 613 12.41 -16.42 33.25
C GLY A 613 12.81 -16.04 34.69
N PRO A 614 13.62 -16.86 35.40
CA PRO A 614 14.01 -16.58 36.77
C PRO A 614 14.51 -15.15 36.91
N ALA A 615 14.11 -14.45 37.98
CA ALA A 615 14.49 -13.07 38.23
C ALA A 615 16.01 -12.93 38.05
N VAL A 616 16.41 -12.23 36.99
CA VAL A 616 17.81 -11.88 36.77
C VAL A 616 18.13 -10.83 37.82
N THR A 617 18.57 -11.28 38.98
CA THR A 617 19.34 -10.44 39.88
C THR A 617 20.56 -10.07 39.08
N GLN A 618 20.70 -8.80 38.68
CA GLN A 618 21.95 -8.30 38.10
C GLN A 618 23.04 -8.50 39.16
N THR A 619 23.64 -9.68 39.12
CA THR A 619 24.95 -9.90 39.72
C THR A 619 25.89 -9.30 38.69
N ALA A 620 26.32 -8.07 38.95
CA ALA A 620 27.44 -7.49 38.23
C ALA A 620 28.68 -8.37 38.50
N THR A 621 28.86 -9.44 37.72
CA THR A 621 30.16 -10.08 37.51
C THR A 621 30.77 -9.32 36.33
N GLY A 622 31.66 -8.35 36.53
CA GLY A 622 32.83 -8.39 37.39
C GLY A 622 34.04 -8.62 36.49
N THR A 623 34.90 -7.61 36.38
CA THR A 623 36.32 -7.81 36.06
C THR A 623 37.11 -6.67 36.70
N PRO A 624 38.26 -6.91 37.33
CA PRO A 624 38.68 -8.03 38.18
C PRO A 624 38.58 -7.66 39.68
N GLY A 625 38.57 -8.68 40.55
CA GLY A 625 38.74 -8.47 41.99
C GLY A 625 40.10 -7.84 42.31
N GLY A 626 40.07 -6.59 42.77
CA GLY A 626 41.06 -6.00 43.66
C GLY A 626 40.34 -5.64 44.95
N GLY A 627 40.89 -6.08 46.08
CA GLY A 627 40.26 -6.13 47.40
C GLY A 627 39.71 -4.82 47.97
N GLY A 628 39.03 -4.98 49.11
CA GLY A 628 38.36 -3.92 49.86
C GLY A 628 39.15 -2.62 49.96
N GLY A 629 38.58 -1.57 49.40
CA GLY A 629 38.95 -0.17 49.56
C GLY A 629 37.69 0.67 49.39
N SER A 630 37.52 1.67 50.26
CA SER A 630 36.39 2.60 50.32
C SER A 630 35.94 3.08 48.94
N CYS A 631 34.64 3.02 48.63
CA CYS A 631 34.14 3.46 47.34
C CYS A 631 34.20 4.99 47.21
N SER A 632 34.74 5.47 46.09
CA SER A 632 34.89 6.90 45.78
C SER A 632 34.24 7.23 44.43
N VAL A 633 33.63 8.41 44.34
CA VAL A 633 32.88 8.92 43.18
C VAL A 633 33.77 9.82 42.34
N ALA A 634 33.87 9.54 41.03
CA ALA A 634 34.67 10.37 40.13
C ALA A 634 34.16 11.82 40.04
N LYS A 635 35.04 12.75 39.69
CA LYS A 635 34.66 14.15 39.45
C LYS A 635 33.54 14.22 38.39
N PHE A 636 32.55 15.06 38.65
CA PHE A 636 31.30 15.24 37.92
C PHE A 636 30.29 14.08 37.99
N GLN A 637 30.50 13.09 38.86
CA GLN A 637 29.51 12.05 39.10
C GLN A 637 28.66 12.37 40.34
N GLN A 638 27.45 11.82 40.38
CA GLN A 638 26.51 12.03 41.49
C GLN A 638 27.07 11.41 42.78
N CYS A 639 27.10 12.20 43.85
CA CYS A 639 27.58 11.79 45.17
C CYS A 639 26.52 11.97 46.27
N GLY A 640 25.31 12.40 45.91
CA GLY A 640 24.23 12.58 46.85
C GLY A 640 22.95 13.10 46.20
N GLY A 641 21.93 13.30 47.04
CA GLY A 641 20.58 13.65 46.62
C GLY A 641 19.54 12.75 47.29
N GLN A 642 18.31 13.23 47.42
CA GLN A 642 17.23 12.48 48.05
C GLN A 642 17.00 11.15 47.30
N GLY A 643 17.09 10.04 48.03
CA GLY A 643 16.92 8.68 47.48
C GLY A 643 18.18 8.07 46.85
N TYR A 644 19.31 8.78 46.83
CA TYR A 644 20.57 8.25 46.30
C TYR A 644 21.22 7.26 47.30
N THR A 645 21.49 6.04 46.83
CA THR A 645 22.07 4.94 47.63
C THR A 645 23.51 4.57 47.22
N GLY A 646 24.10 5.33 46.29
CA GLY A 646 25.46 5.11 45.82
C GLY A 646 26.53 5.73 46.73
N CYS A 647 27.78 5.72 46.25
CA CYS A 647 28.93 6.24 46.99
C CYS A 647 28.82 7.75 47.22
N THR A 648 29.22 8.22 48.40
CA THR A 648 29.06 9.65 48.77
C THR A 648 30.39 10.39 48.90
N VAL A 649 31.51 9.67 48.88
CA VAL A 649 32.86 10.25 49.01
C VAL A 649 33.41 10.53 47.62
N CYS A 650 33.71 11.79 47.31
CA CYS A 650 34.30 12.16 46.03
C CYS A 650 35.78 11.77 45.93
N ALA A 651 36.26 11.54 44.71
CA ALA A 651 37.67 11.34 44.43
C ALA A 651 38.50 12.54 44.90
N SER A 652 39.73 12.27 45.35
CA SER A 652 40.63 13.29 45.91
C SER A 652 40.77 14.51 44.96
N GLY A 653 40.63 15.71 45.51
CA GLY A 653 40.62 16.96 44.73
C GLY A 653 39.25 17.40 44.22
N SER A 654 38.17 16.72 44.60
CA SER A 654 36.78 17.16 44.36
C SER A 654 35.93 17.03 45.62
N THR A 655 34.91 17.88 45.74
CA THR A 655 34.02 17.91 46.91
C THR A 655 32.59 17.65 46.47
N CYS A 656 31.85 16.86 47.26
CA CYS A 656 30.44 16.63 46.99
C CYS A 656 29.66 17.91 47.25
N SER A 657 29.27 18.61 46.18
CA SER A 657 28.55 19.87 46.27
C SER A 657 27.09 19.68 45.91
N PRO A 658 26.15 20.27 46.66
CA PRO A 658 24.74 20.24 46.32
C PRO A 658 24.51 21.13 45.09
N VAL A 659 24.17 20.52 43.96
CA VAL A 659 23.92 21.25 42.70
C VAL A 659 22.43 21.61 42.60
N SER A 660 21.55 20.74 43.09
CA SER A 660 20.10 21.02 43.19
C SER A 660 19.53 20.37 44.46
N PRO A 661 19.81 20.94 45.65
CA PRO A 661 19.32 20.37 46.91
C PRO A 661 17.78 20.50 47.03
N PRO A 662 17.08 19.49 47.59
CA PRO A 662 17.62 18.27 48.21
C PRO A 662 17.88 17.11 47.24
N TYR A 663 17.58 17.24 45.95
CA TYR A 663 17.46 16.11 45.01
C TYR A 663 18.77 15.63 44.40
N TYR A 664 19.79 16.49 44.28
CA TYR A 664 21.00 16.16 43.53
C TYR A 664 22.26 16.85 44.07
N SER A 665 23.31 16.06 44.31
CA SER A 665 24.66 16.51 44.67
C SER A 665 25.70 15.81 43.78
N GLN A 666 26.74 16.53 43.39
CA GLN A 666 27.74 16.08 42.42
C GLN A 666 29.15 16.39 42.92
N CYS A 667 30.12 15.53 42.61
CA CYS A 667 31.53 15.80 42.86
C CYS A 667 32.01 16.90 41.92
N VAL A 668 32.49 18.03 42.43
CA VAL A 668 33.04 19.14 41.61
C VAL A 668 34.37 19.66 42.12
#